data_AF-A0A077FB13-F1
#
_entry.id   AF-A0A077FB13-F1
#
_cell.length_a   1.000
_cell.length_b   1.000
_cell.length_c   1.000
_cell.angle_alpha   90.00
_cell.angle_beta   90.00
_cell.angle_gamma   90.00
#
_symmetry.space_group_name_H-M   'P 1'
#
loop_
_entity.id
_entity.type
_entity.pdbx_description
1 polymer ?
#
loop_
_entity_poly.entity_id
_entity_poly.type
_entity_poly.pdbx_seq_one_letter_code
_entity_poly.pdbx_strand_id
1 'polypeptide(L)'
;MGRVALDFGTAGGDLNNSGGMITTAGPLSISHLRDLSNQGGEISSSQSFALTGRNLDNQAGKLISSQQLTLHGASVLNQNGLISGWKGLAVTAGSLDNRNNGTLSSRNGGLTVEVENTLLNSAAGALVSQQNLTVKAASLDNSAGGILSSAGEQALTVAGELNNSQGGQIDSSTTLSVEATRLNNNGGSISATQALNVSGTTLDNATGRLIGNAGVTLALLGTLTNTQGKLASAGPLRLSATQVDNQGGQLASQGLLTLLTGGLDNRNRGTVAANDLLTLTATGVVQNAADGLIYSQHGDLRVRAASLNNNQGTLQSQGALKLDVVGDIDNQEGRLLAQDAELTVSAINLDNRGGVLTSLYAALSASLSGWLQNASGGITQGERLNLTALGINNQSGRIAAQTGDVVINSSSFDNRSGGLYAARKIDVTGSDFDNSAGQIAGQQIDLSLAGALNNRSGIVESDSVLNVAANSLNNQSGKLRALGTSGISRFQIGGVLDNRNGSVESANTDLSLLMGGFLNAGGTVLHVGTGTFDIATAHVMNAGGSLVTRGGLNLTADSWTNSSVIQAGRLTVDVAQFTQTASGQLLAAESLTGSGVNWNNDGLIASDGSLNVGLTGLYSGNGRLSSRGDLSLYTGQLQLPEVASIASGGDSTITVAGLLTNYGRLTSTSDLTLNTGSLNNYGTLGSGQDLTLTSSALLNDHGLIFSGRDMGLRVGSLTNSYASIYSLGNLDIDRDGAGGWATSIINSSGLIQSDGSMSLAASTVENIRALLTISNAGIYTARIKEIRCIEGVNAGDCSGKRNRVWEIVQRDKLEVTAASAASSITAGGNLDIKGGDLLNHSSTIASSGNFTATLNNLSNTGVEASDTETVRVFRTQRASNGSGWTNAANNFTQRYWFESDGYDASNLSGLAADMSRFIGSTEAELPQFGRVTQLSTGDQSYAAIIQAAGNVNITTQNNFDSSVVRAGYEYVGSGPSTNTTAPDREFSTRVTLNQQLPPELAQQQVNPLALPGFELPSGQNGLFRLSGQGASQGDTGPQSWNLGDASVGSAQRQQEVPGTQGRDTGIKSPGSLGMAGPVSVAKVQGLPSSSGKSSPHKYLIETNPALTDLKQFMSSDYLLGKLGYNPDDSAKRLGDGFYEQYLIQQAVVARTGQRFLEGLTSDEAMFRYLMDNAIASKDALNLSLGVGFSMTYARRWAGKKPRATCRASTGVGRT
;
A
#
# COMPACT_ATOMS: atom_id res chain seq x y z
N MET A 1 119.03 33.31 -5.90
CA MET A 1 118.50 33.00 -4.56
C MET A 1 118.52 31.49 -4.39
N GLY A 2 119.15 30.99 -3.32
CA GLY A 2 119.60 29.60 -3.23
C GLY A 2 118.50 28.58 -2.97
N ARG A 3 118.55 27.45 -3.68
CA ARG A 3 117.83 26.21 -3.36
C ARG A 3 118.39 25.64 -2.05
N VAL A 4 117.53 25.20 -1.14
CA VAL A 4 117.93 24.44 0.06
C VAL A 4 117.55 22.99 -0.16
N ALA A 5 118.53 22.09 -0.14
CA ALA A 5 118.34 20.65 -0.25
C ALA A 5 119.02 19.97 0.94
N LEU A 6 118.24 19.29 1.77
CA LEU A 6 118.70 18.48 2.89
C LEU A 6 118.49 17.01 2.52
N ASP A 7 119.58 16.31 2.24
CA ASP A 7 119.56 14.89 1.89
C ASP A 7 120.40 14.11 2.90
N PHE A 8 119.76 13.16 3.60
CA PHE A 8 120.42 12.35 4.64
C PHE A 8 121.01 11.04 4.08
N GLY A 9 120.97 10.84 2.75
CA GLY A 9 121.56 9.67 2.09
C GLY A 9 120.87 8.34 2.45
N THR A 10 121.41 7.22 1.96
CA THR A 10 120.74 5.90 2.02
C THR A 10 120.57 5.32 3.43
N ALA A 11 121.35 5.78 4.42
CA ALA A 11 121.20 5.36 5.81
C ALA A 11 120.03 6.08 6.52
N GLY A 12 119.53 7.15 5.91
CA GLY A 12 118.58 8.08 6.49
C GLY A 12 119.11 8.87 7.69
N GLY A 13 118.31 9.81 8.18
CA GLY A 13 118.67 10.64 9.34
C GLY A 13 117.45 11.23 10.04
N ASP A 14 117.64 11.69 11.28
CA ASP A 14 116.60 12.37 12.04
C ASP A 14 116.81 13.89 12.00
N LEU A 15 115.72 14.65 11.91
CA LEU A 15 115.73 16.11 11.94
C LEU A 15 114.84 16.61 13.07
N ASN A 16 115.42 17.31 14.03
CA ASN A 16 114.69 17.99 15.10
C ASN A 16 114.68 19.51 14.85
N ASN A 17 113.49 20.05 14.60
CA ASN A 17 113.17 21.46 14.46
C ASN A 17 112.12 21.89 15.51
N SER A 18 112.08 21.26 16.67
CA SER A 18 111.14 21.62 17.74
C SER A 18 111.37 23.06 18.22
N GLY A 19 110.35 23.92 18.14
CA GLY A 19 110.43 25.36 18.40
C GLY A 19 111.37 26.14 17.45
N GLY A 20 111.90 25.48 16.41
CA GLY A 20 112.88 26.04 15.48
C GLY A 20 112.26 26.63 14.21
N MET A 21 113.09 27.27 13.37
CA MET A 21 112.67 27.86 12.10
C MET A 21 113.65 27.51 10.96
N ILE A 22 113.14 26.84 9.92
CA ILE A 22 113.84 26.56 8.66
C ILE A 22 113.08 27.27 7.54
N THR A 23 113.70 28.25 6.87
CA THR A 23 113.02 29.01 5.80
C THR A 23 113.91 29.29 4.60
N THR A 24 113.35 29.35 3.39
CA THR A 24 114.06 29.71 2.15
C THR A 24 113.19 30.46 1.14
N ALA A 25 113.81 31.38 0.40
CA ALA A 25 113.19 32.07 -0.74
C ALA A 25 113.18 31.23 -2.04
N GLY A 26 113.99 30.16 -2.11
CA GLY A 26 114.06 29.22 -3.23
C GLY A 26 113.33 27.89 -2.93
N PRO A 27 113.40 26.89 -3.83
CA PRO A 27 112.83 25.57 -3.57
C PRO A 27 113.49 24.91 -2.35
N LEU A 28 112.69 24.17 -1.57
CA LEU A 28 113.12 23.37 -0.43
C LEU A 28 112.88 21.88 -0.71
N SER A 29 113.89 21.04 -0.55
CA SER A 29 113.73 19.59 -0.59
C SER A 29 114.38 18.95 0.63
N ILE A 30 113.64 18.08 1.33
CA ILE A 30 114.16 17.28 2.43
C ILE A 30 113.86 15.81 2.13
N SER A 31 114.90 15.00 1.92
CA SER A 31 114.78 13.61 1.48
C SER A 31 115.59 12.64 2.34
N HIS A 32 115.19 11.37 2.28
CA HIS A 32 115.77 10.29 3.08
C HIS A 32 115.70 10.53 4.60
N LEU A 33 114.67 11.23 5.10
CA LEU A 33 114.45 11.33 6.54
C LEU A 33 113.94 10.01 7.11
N ARG A 34 114.43 9.64 8.29
CA ARG A 34 113.79 8.66 9.14
C ARG A 34 112.71 9.38 9.95
N ASP A 35 113.10 10.22 10.90
CA ASP A 35 112.15 10.91 11.77
C ASP A 35 112.32 12.44 11.70
N LEU A 36 111.22 13.16 11.50
CA LEU A 36 111.14 14.62 11.66
C LEU A 36 110.36 14.93 12.92
N SER A 37 110.91 15.78 13.79
CA SER A 37 110.20 16.42 14.89
C SER A 37 110.17 17.94 14.67
N ASN A 38 109.01 18.48 14.30
CA ASN A 38 108.76 19.90 14.06
C ASN A 38 107.78 20.47 15.10
N GLN A 39 107.83 19.98 16.33
CA GLN A 39 106.85 20.35 17.36
C GLN A 39 106.95 21.84 17.70
N GLY A 40 105.88 22.61 17.49
CA GLY A 40 105.89 24.07 17.67
C GLY A 40 106.86 24.84 16.75
N GLY A 41 107.48 24.18 15.77
CA GLY A 41 108.45 24.77 14.83
C GLY A 41 107.84 25.17 13.49
N GLU A 42 108.60 25.89 12.65
CA GLU A 42 108.21 26.25 11.28
C GLU A 42 109.24 25.80 10.24
N ILE A 43 108.78 25.13 9.18
CA ILE A 43 109.55 24.85 7.97
C ILE A 43 108.81 25.45 6.77
N SER A 44 109.41 26.43 6.09
CA SER A 44 108.73 27.20 5.04
C SER A 44 109.56 27.48 3.77
N SER A 45 108.89 27.56 2.61
CA SER A 45 109.48 27.96 1.33
C SER A 45 108.60 28.97 0.58
N SER A 46 109.23 29.97 -0.05
CA SER A 46 108.57 30.88 -1.01
C SER A 46 108.36 30.26 -2.41
N GLN A 47 108.94 29.07 -2.67
CA GLN A 47 108.71 28.29 -3.89
C GLN A 47 108.20 26.90 -3.51
N SER A 48 108.50 25.86 -4.28
CA SER A 48 108.08 24.49 -3.98
C SER A 48 108.81 23.90 -2.77
N PHE A 49 108.10 23.09 -2.00
CA PHE A 49 108.64 22.36 -0.86
C PHE A 49 108.30 20.87 -1.00
N ALA A 50 109.31 20.00 -1.03
CA ALA A 50 109.15 18.54 -0.98
C ALA A 50 109.77 17.99 0.32
N LEU A 51 109.03 17.15 1.03
CA LEU A 51 109.46 16.52 2.29
C LEU A 51 109.12 15.03 2.26
N THR A 52 110.14 14.18 2.33
CA THR A 52 110.02 12.73 2.36
C THR A 52 110.71 12.18 3.60
N GLY A 53 109.96 11.47 4.45
CA GLY A 53 110.52 10.74 5.59
C GLY A 53 109.63 9.61 6.09
N ARG A 54 110.04 8.86 7.11
CA ARG A 54 109.23 7.77 7.67
C ARG A 54 108.21 8.27 8.69
N ASN A 55 108.64 8.94 9.76
CA ASN A 55 107.75 9.54 10.76
C ASN A 55 107.88 11.07 10.71
N LEU A 56 106.78 11.77 10.47
CA LEU A 56 106.75 13.22 10.35
C LEU A 56 105.84 13.80 11.44
N ASP A 57 106.44 14.31 12.51
CA ASP A 57 105.73 14.93 13.62
C ASP A 57 105.72 16.46 13.47
N ASN A 58 104.54 17.02 13.18
CA ASN A 58 104.26 18.44 13.03
C ASN A 58 103.26 18.94 14.11
N GLN A 59 103.22 18.32 15.29
CA GLN A 59 102.31 18.75 16.35
C GLN A 59 102.55 20.21 16.75
N ALA A 60 101.50 21.04 16.75
CA ALA A 60 101.56 22.50 16.96
C ALA A 60 102.55 23.25 16.02
N GLY A 61 103.08 22.58 15.00
CA GLY A 61 104.08 23.09 14.07
C GLY A 61 103.49 23.60 12.76
N LYS A 62 104.35 24.11 11.87
CA LYS A 62 103.98 24.65 10.57
C LYS A 62 104.89 24.10 9.46
N LEU A 63 104.28 23.55 8.41
CA LEU A 63 104.92 23.24 7.13
C LEU A 63 104.25 24.08 6.04
N ILE A 64 104.98 25.01 5.41
CA ILE A 64 104.38 26.01 4.51
C ILE A 64 105.12 26.10 3.17
N SER A 65 104.39 26.10 2.07
CA SER A 65 104.89 26.40 0.71
C SER A 65 104.05 27.48 0.06
N SER A 66 104.69 28.49 -0.55
CA SER A 66 103.97 29.48 -1.38
C SER A 66 103.64 28.93 -2.78
N GLN A 67 104.17 27.76 -3.16
CA GLN A 67 103.79 27.02 -4.38
C GLN A 67 103.20 25.66 -3.99
N GLN A 68 103.67 24.57 -4.61
CA GLN A 68 103.30 23.20 -4.28
C GLN A 68 104.04 22.75 -3.01
N LEU A 69 103.33 22.10 -2.10
CA LEU A 69 103.90 21.27 -1.04
C LEU A 69 103.65 19.80 -1.35
N THR A 70 104.69 18.98 -1.38
CA THR A 70 104.60 17.51 -1.49
C THR A 70 105.17 16.88 -0.24
N LEU A 71 104.36 16.07 0.45
CA LEU A 71 104.71 15.38 1.68
C LEU A 71 104.57 13.87 1.47
N HIS A 72 105.60 13.10 1.79
CA HIS A 72 105.55 11.65 1.78
C HIS A 72 106.05 11.07 3.11
N GLY A 73 105.26 10.22 3.77
CA GLY A 73 105.79 9.43 4.88
C GLY A 73 104.90 8.36 5.47
N ALA A 74 105.50 7.36 6.12
CA ALA A 74 104.76 6.23 6.68
C ALA A 74 103.78 6.66 7.80
N SER A 75 104.14 7.63 8.63
CA SER A 75 103.29 8.21 9.68
C SER A 75 103.43 9.73 9.70
N VAL A 76 102.30 10.44 9.67
CA VAL A 76 102.25 11.91 9.74
C VAL A 76 101.37 12.32 10.92
N LEU A 77 101.91 13.08 11.87
CA LEU A 77 101.18 13.66 13.01
C LEU A 77 101.07 15.17 12.82
N ASN A 78 99.86 15.72 12.82
CA ASN A 78 99.60 17.15 12.60
C ASN A 78 98.61 17.74 13.62
N GLN A 79 98.54 17.18 14.83
CA GLN A 79 97.61 17.69 15.84
C GLN A 79 97.95 19.13 16.24
N ASN A 80 96.96 20.02 16.28
CA ASN A 80 97.12 21.48 16.45
C ASN A 80 98.09 22.15 15.44
N GLY A 81 98.54 21.43 14.41
CA GLY A 81 99.55 21.87 13.46
C GLY A 81 98.97 22.33 12.12
N LEU A 82 99.78 23.01 11.32
CA LEU A 82 99.43 23.49 9.98
C LEU A 82 100.35 22.89 8.91
N ILE A 83 99.76 22.27 7.89
CA ILE A 83 100.43 21.87 6.65
C ILE A 83 99.73 22.59 5.49
N SER A 84 100.45 23.48 4.78
CA SER A 84 99.83 24.38 3.81
C SER A 84 100.68 24.57 2.56
N GLY A 85 100.08 24.34 1.38
CA GLY A 85 100.67 24.69 0.09
C GLY A 85 99.78 25.67 -0.66
N TRP A 86 100.25 26.87 -0.99
CA TRP A 86 99.36 27.89 -1.54
C TRP A 86 98.90 27.57 -2.96
N LYS A 87 99.75 26.99 -3.82
CA LYS A 87 99.38 26.59 -5.20
C LYS A 87 99.05 25.10 -5.32
N GLY A 88 99.05 24.38 -4.20
CA GLY A 88 98.69 22.96 -4.14
C GLY A 88 99.37 22.25 -2.97
N LEU A 89 98.70 21.24 -2.42
CA LEU A 89 99.23 20.35 -1.39
C LEU A 89 98.94 18.90 -1.78
N ALA A 90 99.98 18.07 -1.81
CA ALA A 90 99.91 16.64 -2.03
C ALA A 90 100.53 15.91 -0.83
N VAL A 91 99.76 15.08 -0.15
CA VAL A 91 100.20 14.27 1.00
C VAL A 91 99.97 12.80 0.67
N THR A 92 101.04 12.00 0.72
CA THR A 92 100.97 10.54 0.63
C THR A 92 101.49 9.95 1.93
N ALA A 93 100.68 9.14 2.63
CA ALA A 93 101.11 8.59 3.91
C ALA A 93 100.63 7.15 4.18
N GLY A 94 101.30 6.45 5.09
CA GLY A 94 100.78 5.19 5.64
C GLY A 94 99.60 5.44 6.57
N SER A 95 99.74 6.38 7.51
CA SER A 95 98.69 6.89 8.40
C SER A 95 98.85 8.40 8.61
N LEU A 96 97.74 9.12 8.80
CA LEU A 96 97.74 10.57 9.03
C LEU A 96 96.81 10.91 10.21
N ASP A 97 97.36 11.52 11.26
CA ASP A 97 96.61 12.03 12.41
C ASP A 97 96.57 13.57 12.37
N ASN A 98 95.42 14.09 11.94
CA ASN A 98 95.10 15.52 11.85
C ASN A 98 94.04 15.93 12.88
N ARG A 99 93.86 15.18 13.97
CA ARG A 99 92.88 15.51 15.01
C ARG A 99 93.25 16.76 15.80
N ASN A 100 92.34 17.23 16.66
CA ASN A 100 92.61 18.29 17.64
C ASN A 100 93.08 19.58 16.96
N ASN A 101 92.23 20.20 16.12
CA ASN A 101 92.53 21.44 15.39
C ASN A 101 93.70 21.36 14.38
N GLY A 102 94.12 20.15 13.97
CA GLY A 102 95.09 20.00 12.88
C GLY A 102 94.51 20.52 11.56
N THR A 103 95.31 21.22 10.76
CA THR A 103 94.88 21.80 9.48
C THR A 103 95.79 21.42 8.32
N LEU A 104 95.21 20.80 7.29
CA LEU A 104 95.80 20.66 5.95
C LEU A 104 95.07 21.62 5.01
N SER A 105 95.80 22.48 4.28
CA SER A 105 95.16 23.49 3.43
C SER A 105 95.86 23.74 2.10
N SER A 106 95.05 24.11 1.09
CA SER A 106 95.52 24.66 -0.17
C SER A 106 94.75 25.94 -0.55
N ARG A 107 95.46 27.06 -0.73
CA ARG A 107 94.86 28.41 -0.87
C ARG A 107 94.39 28.75 -2.29
N ASN A 108 95.07 28.25 -3.30
CA ASN A 108 94.87 28.61 -4.71
C ASN A 108 95.06 27.41 -5.66
N GLY A 109 95.24 26.20 -5.12
CA GLY A 109 95.39 24.97 -5.89
C GLY A 109 94.61 23.82 -5.23
N GLY A 110 94.78 22.61 -5.74
CA GLY A 110 94.14 21.42 -5.18
C GLY A 110 94.77 20.93 -3.88
N LEU A 111 94.02 20.13 -3.13
CA LEU A 111 94.51 19.33 -2.00
C LEU A 111 94.29 17.86 -2.33
N THR A 112 95.36 17.08 -2.39
CA THR A 112 95.32 15.63 -2.57
C THR A 112 95.92 14.95 -1.34
N VAL A 113 95.15 14.07 -0.71
CA VAL A 113 95.57 13.31 0.48
C VAL A 113 95.33 11.83 0.20
N GLU A 114 96.40 11.05 0.07
CA GLU A 114 96.35 9.61 -0.14
C GLU A 114 96.97 8.90 1.06
N VAL A 115 96.16 8.15 1.80
CA VAL A 115 96.56 7.44 3.02
C VAL A 115 96.33 5.95 2.83
N GLU A 116 97.34 5.10 3.06
CA GLU A 116 97.19 3.65 2.89
C GLU A 116 96.26 3.02 3.94
N ASN A 117 96.33 3.51 5.18
CA ASN A 117 95.55 3.01 6.31
C ASN A 117 94.52 4.06 6.76
N THR A 118 94.75 4.69 7.93
CA THR A 118 93.76 5.53 8.61
C THR A 118 94.10 7.01 8.50
N LEU A 119 93.12 7.80 8.06
CA LEU A 119 93.10 9.25 8.18
C LEU A 119 92.20 9.63 9.37
N LEU A 120 92.81 10.17 10.44
CA LEU A 120 92.11 10.69 11.59
C LEU A 120 92.00 12.21 11.47
N ASN A 121 90.78 12.73 11.35
CA ASN A 121 90.46 14.15 11.17
C ASN A 121 89.36 14.64 12.15
N SER A 122 89.13 13.92 13.24
CA SER A 122 88.14 14.28 14.26
C SER A 122 88.58 15.39 15.22
N ALA A 123 87.68 15.84 16.12
CA ALA A 123 87.96 16.88 17.11
C ALA A 123 88.46 18.20 16.48
N ALA A 124 87.65 18.76 15.57
CA ALA A 124 87.94 19.99 14.80
C ALA A 124 89.17 19.92 13.88
N GLY A 125 89.60 18.73 13.45
CA GLY A 125 90.56 18.58 12.35
C GLY A 125 89.99 19.09 11.03
N ALA A 126 90.82 19.71 10.19
CA ALA A 126 90.38 20.36 8.95
C ALA A 126 91.27 20.02 7.74
N LEU A 127 90.64 19.58 6.65
CA LEU A 127 91.20 19.48 5.30
C LEU A 127 90.44 20.45 4.39
N VAL A 128 91.09 21.52 3.94
CA VAL A 128 90.42 22.62 3.21
C VAL A 128 91.12 22.95 1.90
N SER A 129 90.37 23.00 0.80
CA SER A 129 90.86 23.37 -0.53
C SER A 129 90.04 24.52 -1.14
N GLN A 130 90.70 25.51 -1.71
CA GLN A 130 90.05 26.55 -2.53
C GLN A 130 89.90 26.15 -4.00
N GLN A 131 90.35 24.95 -4.38
CA GLN A 131 90.05 24.28 -5.66
C GLN A 131 89.55 22.88 -5.32
N ASN A 132 89.97 21.84 -6.03
CA ASN A 132 89.51 20.47 -5.78
C ASN A 132 90.14 19.87 -4.50
N LEU A 133 89.39 19.02 -3.81
CA LEU A 133 89.86 18.19 -2.70
C LEU A 133 89.69 16.71 -3.06
N THR A 134 90.78 15.94 -3.06
CA THR A 134 90.76 14.50 -3.26
C THR A 134 91.33 13.79 -2.05
N VAL A 135 90.57 12.88 -1.46
CA VAL A 135 90.99 12.04 -0.34
C VAL A 135 90.84 10.58 -0.71
N LYS A 136 91.91 9.81 -0.54
CA LYS A 136 91.89 8.34 -0.60
C LYS A 136 92.39 7.77 0.72
N ALA A 137 91.64 6.85 1.32
CA ALA A 137 92.03 6.20 2.57
C ALA A 137 91.49 4.76 2.66
N ALA A 138 92.06 3.90 3.50
CA ALA A 138 91.36 2.68 3.90
C ALA A 138 90.25 2.98 4.91
N SER A 139 90.48 3.91 5.84
CA SER A 139 89.49 4.39 6.80
C SER A 139 89.65 5.90 7.03
N LEU A 140 88.53 6.62 7.17
CA LEU A 140 88.48 8.05 7.40
C LEU A 140 87.58 8.36 8.60
N ASP A 141 88.16 8.88 9.68
CA ASP A 141 87.42 9.43 10.82
C ASP A 141 87.36 10.96 10.70
N ASN A 142 86.19 11.48 10.33
CA ASN A 142 85.84 12.90 10.34
C ASN A 142 84.81 13.25 11.43
N SER A 143 84.69 12.43 12.47
CA SER A 143 83.67 12.63 13.51
C SER A 143 83.99 13.79 14.46
N ALA A 144 83.08 14.09 15.39
CA ALA A 144 83.32 15.06 16.47
C ALA A 144 83.79 16.44 15.97
N GLY A 145 83.11 17.00 14.97
CA GLY A 145 83.39 18.32 14.41
C GLY A 145 84.54 18.40 13.39
N GLY A 146 85.00 17.27 12.84
CA GLY A 146 85.95 17.26 11.74
C GLY A 146 85.40 17.92 10.46
N ILE A 147 86.26 18.54 9.66
CA ILE A 147 85.90 19.33 8.47
C ILE A 147 86.68 18.84 7.24
N LEU A 148 85.95 18.50 6.17
CA LEU A 148 86.50 18.36 4.81
C LEU A 148 85.74 19.31 3.87
N SER A 149 86.40 20.37 3.41
CA SER A 149 85.75 21.43 2.63
C SER A 149 86.50 21.75 1.33
N SER A 150 85.74 21.96 0.25
CA SER A 150 86.26 22.27 -1.09
C SER A 150 85.45 23.39 -1.75
N ALA A 151 86.12 24.43 -2.25
CA ALA A 151 85.49 25.43 -3.14
C ALA A 151 85.33 24.90 -4.59
N GLY A 152 86.05 23.82 -4.95
CA GLY A 152 85.90 23.09 -6.20
C GLY A 152 85.22 21.74 -6.01
N GLU A 153 85.57 20.77 -6.84
CA GLU A 153 85.05 19.40 -6.72
C GLU A 153 85.65 18.71 -5.49
N GLN A 154 84.92 17.77 -4.92
CA GLN A 154 85.40 16.97 -3.81
C GLN A 154 85.16 15.48 -4.09
N ALA A 155 86.23 14.70 -4.03
CA ALA A 155 86.20 13.25 -4.24
C ALA A 155 86.79 12.54 -3.02
N LEU A 156 85.97 11.71 -2.36
CA LEU A 156 86.36 10.90 -1.21
C LEU A 156 86.23 9.43 -1.60
N THR A 157 87.35 8.70 -1.63
CA THR A 157 87.37 7.25 -1.89
C THR A 157 87.93 6.54 -0.66
N VAL A 158 87.06 5.84 0.08
CA VAL A 158 87.40 5.19 1.35
C VAL A 158 87.08 3.70 1.25
N ALA A 159 88.09 2.83 1.31
CA ALA A 159 87.85 1.39 1.09
C ALA A 159 86.93 0.78 2.17
N GLY A 160 87.02 1.24 3.41
CA GLY A 160 86.26 0.77 4.56
C GLY A 160 85.20 1.77 5.04
N GLU A 161 85.36 2.27 6.26
CA GLU A 161 84.44 3.20 6.90
C GLU A 161 84.87 4.65 6.71
N LEU A 162 83.92 5.48 6.26
CA LEU A 162 83.96 6.92 6.40
C LEU A 162 83.01 7.32 7.54
N ASN A 163 83.57 7.75 8.66
CA ASN A 163 82.82 8.21 9.83
C ASN A 163 82.76 9.73 9.87
N ASN A 164 81.61 10.31 9.55
CA ASN A 164 81.27 11.74 9.63
C ASN A 164 80.30 12.05 10.78
N SER A 165 80.23 11.20 11.81
CA SER A 165 79.23 11.32 12.88
C SER A 165 79.53 12.45 13.88
N GLN A 166 78.60 12.72 14.81
CA GLN A 166 78.79 13.62 15.95
C GLN A 166 79.22 15.04 15.53
N GLY A 167 78.52 15.64 14.56
CA GLY A 167 78.80 17.00 14.07
C GLY A 167 79.93 17.11 13.04
N GLY A 168 80.42 16.00 12.48
CA GLY A 168 81.32 16.03 11.34
C GLY A 168 80.72 16.75 10.13
N GLN A 169 81.55 17.47 9.37
CA GLN A 169 81.16 18.28 8.22
C GLN A 169 81.97 17.91 6.97
N ILE A 170 81.24 17.64 5.88
CA ILE A 170 81.79 17.47 4.53
C ILE A 170 81.02 18.38 3.59
N ASP A 171 81.70 19.33 2.95
CA ASP A 171 81.05 20.32 2.08
C ASP A 171 81.82 20.64 0.79
N SER A 172 81.11 20.64 -0.33
CA SER A 172 81.62 21.06 -1.64
C SER A 172 80.79 22.21 -2.21
N SER A 173 81.49 23.23 -2.74
CA SER A 173 80.89 24.30 -3.54
C SER A 173 80.64 23.92 -4.99
N THR A 174 80.86 22.65 -5.38
CA THR A 174 80.46 22.09 -6.66
C THR A 174 79.89 20.68 -6.47
N THR A 175 80.42 19.66 -7.16
CA THR A 175 80.05 18.25 -7.04
C THR A 175 80.84 17.57 -5.93
N LEU A 176 80.14 16.81 -5.08
CA LEU A 176 80.71 15.94 -4.08
C LEU A 176 80.46 14.47 -4.46
N SER A 177 81.54 13.70 -4.61
CA SER A 177 81.51 12.26 -4.85
C SER A 177 82.10 11.53 -3.64
N VAL A 178 81.31 10.63 -3.04
CA VAL A 178 81.71 9.81 -1.89
C VAL A 178 81.57 8.35 -2.26
N GLU A 179 82.68 7.62 -2.26
CA GLU A 179 82.74 6.18 -2.40
C GLU A 179 83.25 5.59 -1.09
N ALA A 180 82.39 4.85 -0.38
CA ALA A 180 82.74 4.23 0.90
C ALA A 180 81.98 2.91 1.10
N THR A 181 82.63 1.86 1.59
CA THR A 181 81.91 0.62 1.93
C THR A 181 80.85 0.87 3.01
N ARG A 182 81.22 1.60 4.07
CA ARG A 182 80.31 2.08 5.11
C ARG A 182 80.44 3.60 5.26
N LEU A 183 79.32 4.31 5.16
CA LEU A 183 79.25 5.73 5.44
C LEU A 183 78.41 5.95 6.70
N ASN A 184 79.03 6.45 7.77
CA ASN A 184 78.36 6.82 9.01
C ASN A 184 78.27 8.34 9.10
N ASN A 185 77.10 8.90 8.88
CA ASN A 185 76.76 10.32 8.99
C ASN A 185 75.79 10.59 10.15
N ASN A 186 75.80 9.75 11.20
CA ASN A 186 74.88 9.91 12.33
C ASN A 186 75.14 11.23 13.09
N GLY A 187 74.19 12.15 13.04
CA GLY A 187 74.34 13.51 13.57
C GLY A 187 75.37 14.38 12.84
N GLY A 188 75.79 13.97 11.63
CA GLY A 188 76.73 14.69 10.78
C GLY A 188 76.06 15.49 9.66
N SER A 189 76.85 16.27 8.92
CA SER A 189 76.40 17.06 7.77
C SER A 189 77.25 16.77 6.53
N ILE A 190 76.60 16.37 5.44
CA ILE A 190 77.19 16.21 4.11
C ILE A 190 76.40 17.09 3.13
N SER A 191 77.07 18.01 2.44
CA SER A 191 76.40 18.93 1.53
C SER A 191 77.18 19.27 0.26
N ALA A 192 76.45 19.45 -0.86
CA ALA A 192 76.98 19.91 -2.14
C ALA A 192 76.09 21.00 -2.74
N THR A 193 76.67 22.06 -3.29
CA THR A 193 75.92 23.11 -4.00
C THR A 193 75.55 22.72 -5.44
N GLN A 194 76.12 21.64 -5.97
CA GLN A 194 75.68 20.99 -7.21
C GLN A 194 75.20 19.55 -6.91
N ALA A 195 75.78 18.54 -7.57
CA ALA A 195 75.38 17.15 -7.41
C ALA A 195 76.09 16.51 -6.20
N LEU A 196 75.35 15.68 -5.47
CA LEU A 196 75.90 14.80 -4.44
C LEU A 196 75.72 13.35 -4.87
N ASN A 197 76.83 12.67 -5.10
CA ASN A 197 76.88 11.27 -5.49
C ASN A 197 77.49 10.44 -4.37
N VAL A 198 76.77 9.42 -3.90
CA VAL A 198 77.22 8.52 -2.84
C VAL A 198 77.07 7.08 -3.32
N SER A 199 78.15 6.31 -3.31
CA SER A 199 78.15 4.88 -3.61
C SER A 199 78.79 4.07 -2.48
N GLY A 200 78.18 2.95 -2.12
CA GLY A 200 78.63 2.14 -0.99
C GLY A 200 77.76 0.93 -0.67
N THR A 201 78.00 0.30 0.47
CA THR A 201 77.13 -0.79 0.96
C THR A 201 76.10 -0.26 1.93
N THR A 202 76.51 0.41 3.01
CA THR A 202 75.56 0.94 4.01
C THR A 202 75.76 2.42 4.28
N LEU A 203 74.66 3.14 4.44
CA LEU A 203 74.65 4.52 4.89
C LEU A 203 73.81 4.63 6.18
N ASP A 204 74.44 5.07 7.26
CA ASP A 204 73.75 5.53 8.47
C ASP A 204 73.68 7.06 8.47
N ASN A 205 72.49 7.61 8.24
CA ASN A 205 72.18 9.04 8.29
C ASN A 205 71.21 9.36 9.43
N ALA A 206 71.17 8.55 10.49
CA ALA A 206 70.30 8.79 11.65
C ALA A 206 70.61 10.18 12.26
N THR A 207 69.58 11.00 12.52
CA THR A 207 69.74 12.39 13.00
C THR A 207 70.65 13.31 12.17
N GLY A 208 71.16 12.84 11.03
CA GLY A 208 72.12 13.50 10.16
C GLY A 208 71.44 14.24 9.01
N ARG A 209 72.25 14.96 8.23
CA ARG A 209 71.79 15.74 7.08
C ARG A 209 72.65 15.45 5.84
N LEU A 210 71.98 15.12 4.74
CA LEU A 210 72.58 14.87 3.43
C LEU A 210 71.83 15.67 2.36
N ILE A 211 72.48 16.70 1.78
CA ILE A 211 71.83 17.68 0.91
C ILE A 211 72.62 17.96 -0.38
N GLY A 212 71.93 17.96 -1.52
CA GLY A 212 72.48 18.36 -2.82
C GLY A 212 71.52 19.25 -3.61
N ASN A 213 72.00 20.37 -4.16
CA ASN A 213 71.15 21.34 -4.84
C ASN A 213 70.79 20.95 -6.29
N ALA A 214 71.74 20.47 -7.10
CA ALA A 214 71.46 20.08 -8.49
C ALA A 214 70.86 18.66 -8.60
N GLY A 215 71.09 17.83 -7.59
CA GLY A 215 70.61 16.45 -7.54
C GLY A 215 71.31 15.65 -6.45
N VAL A 216 70.67 14.57 -5.99
CA VAL A 216 71.26 13.61 -5.06
C VAL A 216 71.09 12.21 -5.65
N THR A 217 72.20 11.48 -5.79
CA THR A 217 72.21 10.07 -6.23
C THR A 217 72.86 9.20 -5.16
N LEU A 218 72.11 8.24 -4.63
CA LEU A 218 72.58 7.22 -3.69
C LEU A 218 72.49 5.84 -4.34
N ALA A 219 73.63 5.20 -4.54
CA ALA A 219 73.74 3.83 -5.04
C ALA A 219 74.29 2.92 -3.94
N LEU A 220 73.39 2.33 -3.15
CA LEU A 220 73.73 1.46 -2.02
C LEU A 220 73.47 -0.01 -2.36
N LEU A 221 74.43 -0.87 -2.07
CA LEU A 221 74.30 -2.33 -2.19
C LEU A 221 73.58 -2.96 -0.97
N GLY A 222 73.38 -2.19 0.09
CA GLY A 222 72.80 -2.61 1.35
C GLY A 222 71.81 -1.60 1.90
N THR A 223 71.87 -1.33 3.21
CA THR A 223 70.84 -0.59 3.94
C THR A 223 71.10 0.92 3.99
N LEU A 224 70.01 1.70 3.92
CA LEU A 224 69.96 3.10 4.33
C LEU A 224 69.21 3.23 5.65
N THR A 225 69.86 3.72 6.69
CA THR A 225 69.21 4.17 7.93
C THR A 225 69.10 5.69 7.90
N ASN A 226 67.88 6.22 7.88
CA ASN A 226 67.58 7.66 7.87
C ASN A 226 66.62 8.03 9.02
N THR A 227 66.72 7.34 10.15
CA THR A 227 65.82 7.55 11.29
C THR A 227 66.03 8.94 11.91
N GLN A 228 64.96 9.73 11.96
CA GLN A 228 65.03 11.16 12.34
C GLN A 228 66.04 11.99 11.53
N GLY A 229 66.53 11.44 10.41
CA GLY A 229 67.50 12.04 9.53
C GLY A 229 66.84 12.80 8.38
N LYS A 230 67.62 13.64 7.70
CA LYS A 230 67.17 14.40 6.53
C LYS A 230 68.05 14.10 5.33
N LEU A 231 67.42 13.62 4.27
CA LEU A 231 67.99 13.50 2.95
C LEU A 231 67.14 14.35 1.99
N ALA A 232 67.72 15.42 1.46
CA ALA A 232 66.97 16.35 0.60
C ALA A 232 67.74 16.77 -0.66
N SER A 233 67.01 16.92 -1.76
CA SER A 233 67.54 17.51 -3.00
C SER A 233 66.67 18.67 -3.49
N ALA A 234 67.31 19.77 -3.92
CA ALA A 234 66.61 20.84 -4.65
C ALA A 234 66.39 20.49 -6.15
N GLY A 235 67.02 19.43 -6.63
CA GLY A 235 66.77 18.79 -7.92
C GLY A 235 66.23 17.37 -7.73
N PRO A 236 66.50 16.43 -8.66
CA PRO A 236 66.04 15.06 -8.55
C PRO A 236 66.76 14.30 -7.43
N LEU A 237 66.01 13.45 -6.71
CA LEU A 237 66.54 12.47 -5.77
C LEU A 237 66.42 11.06 -6.36
N ARG A 238 67.55 10.38 -6.56
CA ARG A 238 67.60 8.97 -6.99
C ARG A 238 68.26 8.13 -5.91
N LEU A 239 67.54 7.14 -5.40
CA LEU A 239 68.00 6.28 -4.30
C LEU A 239 67.77 4.80 -4.67
N SER A 240 68.84 4.00 -4.61
CA SER A 240 68.82 2.55 -4.69
C SER A 240 69.42 1.95 -3.42
N ALA A 241 68.72 1.02 -2.77
CA ALA A 241 69.16 0.31 -1.57
C ALA A 241 68.50 -1.08 -1.48
N THR A 242 68.94 -1.98 -0.61
CA THR A 242 68.18 -3.22 -0.32
C THR A 242 67.09 -3.01 0.72
N GLN A 243 67.28 -2.08 1.64
CA GLN A 243 66.29 -1.69 2.64
C GLN A 243 66.48 -0.20 2.96
N VAL A 244 65.38 0.51 3.13
CA VAL A 244 65.37 1.89 3.61
C VAL A 244 64.56 1.96 4.90
N ASP A 245 65.20 2.41 5.98
CA ASP A 245 64.55 2.77 7.24
C ASP A 245 64.48 4.30 7.34
N ASN A 246 63.28 4.85 7.26
CA ASN A 246 62.98 6.28 7.27
C ASN A 246 62.05 6.65 8.44
N GLN A 247 62.07 5.90 9.55
CA GLN A 247 61.20 6.21 10.69
C GLN A 247 61.47 7.59 11.27
N GLY A 248 60.43 8.43 11.32
CA GLY A 248 60.53 9.85 11.72
C GLY A 248 61.48 10.70 10.85
N GLY A 249 62.01 10.14 9.77
CA GLY A 249 62.96 10.77 8.86
C GLY A 249 62.30 11.44 7.66
N GLN A 250 63.10 12.15 6.87
CA GLN A 250 62.66 12.84 5.66
C GLN A 250 63.51 12.45 4.46
N LEU A 251 62.86 11.94 3.41
CA LEU A 251 63.40 11.82 2.05
C LEU A 251 62.63 12.80 1.16
N ALA A 252 63.27 13.87 0.68
CA ALA A 252 62.57 14.95 -0.01
C ALA A 252 63.27 15.38 -1.31
N SER A 253 62.50 15.60 -2.37
CA SER A 253 62.96 16.21 -3.63
C SER A 253 62.08 17.40 -4.01
N GLN A 254 62.70 18.51 -4.44
CA GLN A 254 61.99 19.62 -5.08
C GLN A 254 61.75 19.39 -6.59
N GLY A 255 62.16 18.25 -7.13
CA GLY A 255 61.81 17.76 -8.46
C GLY A 255 61.20 16.36 -8.38
N LEU A 256 61.68 15.43 -9.20
CA LEU A 256 61.28 14.01 -9.13
C LEU A 256 62.04 13.24 -8.05
N LEU A 257 61.37 12.27 -7.44
CA LEU A 257 61.99 11.28 -6.55
C LEU A 257 61.82 9.88 -7.13
N THR A 258 62.93 9.15 -7.28
CA THR A 258 62.94 7.72 -7.62
C THR A 258 63.58 6.92 -6.48
N LEU A 259 62.81 6.01 -5.90
CA LEU A 259 63.24 5.09 -4.86
C LEU A 259 63.11 3.64 -5.34
N LEU A 260 64.25 2.97 -5.53
CA LEU A 260 64.34 1.54 -5.78
C LEU A 260 64.83 0.84 -4.51
N THR A 261 64.03 -0.06 -3.95
CA THR A 261 64.40 -0.75 -2.70
C THR A 261 63.94 -2.20 -2.64
N GLY A 262 64.54 -3.01 -1.77
CA GLY A 262 63.95 -4.29 -1.36
C GLY A 262 62.78 -4.11 -0.40
N GLY A 263 62.82 -3.10 0.47
CA GLY A 263 61.72 -2.71 1.35
C GLY A 263 61.87 -1.28 1.86
N LEU A 264 60.74 -0.68 2.26
CA LEU A 264 60.68 0.67 2.82
C LEU A 264 59.96 0.63 4.15
N ASP A 265 60.60 1.16 5.19
CA ASP A 265 59.97 1.46 6.47
C ASP A 265 59.86 2.98 6.64
N ASN A 266 58.66 3.52 6.45
CA ASN A 266 58.31 4.93 6.56
C ASN A 266 57.33 5.19 7.71
N ARG A 267 57.22 4.26 8.67
CA ARG A 267 56.28 4.39 9.79
C ARG A 267 56.72 5.47 10.79
N ASN A 268 55.91 5.72 11.82
CA ASN A 268 56.25 6.62 12.94
C ASN A 268 56.57 8.05 12.45
N ARG A 269 55.68 8.65 11.66
CA ARG A 269 55.84 10.00 11.06
C ARG A 269 57.00 10.13 10.06
N GLY A 270 57.43 9.04 9.43
CA GLY A 270 58.33 9.09 8.29
C GLY A 270 57.71 9.85 7.11
N THR A 271 58.53 10.60 6.37
CA THR A 271 58.09 11.34 5.18
C THR A 271 58.92 10.98 3.96
N VAL A 272 58.26 10.58 2.88
CA VAL A 272 58.82 10.49 1.52
C VAL A 272 58.05 11.46 0.62
N ALA A 273 58.73 12.45 0.06
CA ALA A 273 58.09 13.56 -0.62
C ALA A 273 58.80 13.96 -1.93
N ALA A 274 58.02 14.26 -2.96
CA ALA A 274 58.50 14.89 -4.19
C ALA A 274 57.63 16.10 -4.54
N ASN A 275 58.22 17.11 -5.16
CA ASN A 275 57.44 18.20 -5.74
C ASN A 275 56.75 17.76 -7.04
N ASP A 276 57.46 16.98 -7.87
CA ASP A 276 56.95 16.41 -9.12
C ASP A 276 56.66 14.91 -8.95
N LEU A 277 56.91 14.08 -9.98
CA LEU A 277 56.70 12.64 -9.95
C LEU A 277 57.47 11.94 -8.80
N LEU A 278 56.73 11.19 -7.98
CA LEU A 278 57.28 10.25 -7.00
C LEU A 278 57.08 8.81 -7.49
N THR A 279 58.18 8.10 -7.77
CA THR A 279 58.16 6.68 -8.12
C THR A 279 58.85 5.86 -7.04
N LEU A 280 58.09 4.96 -6.42
CA LEU A 280 58.55 4.01 -5.41
C LEU A 280 58.40 2.58 -5.95
N THR A 281 59.51 1.90 -6.16
CA THR A 281 59.54 0.49 -6.53
C THR A 281 60.21 -0.30 -5.41
N ALA A 282 59.42 -1.11 -4.70
CA ALA A 282 59.88 -2.03 -3.67
C ALA A 282 59.66 -3.48 -4.12
N THR A 283 60.68 -4.34 -4.06
CA THR A 283 60.47 -5.78 -4.34
C THR A 283 59.80 -6.52 -3.17
N GLY A 284 59.70 -5.88 -2.00
CA GLY A 284 59.10 -6.40 -0.77
C GLY A 284 58.05 -5.44 -0.22
N VAL A 285 58.02 -5.28 1.10
CA VAL A 285 56.97 -4.53 1.82
C VAL A 285 57.27 -3.03 1.84
N VAL A 286 56.24 -2.22 1.58
CA VAL A 286 56.21 -0.79 1.91
C VAL A 286 55.39 -0.61 3.20
N GLN A 287 56.03 -0.14 4.27
CA GLN A 287 55.38 0.16 5.55
C GLN A 287 55.26 1.68 5.69
N ASN A 288 54.03 2.19 5.67
CA ASN A 288 53.68 3.60 5.79
C ASN A 288 52.70 3.84 6.95
N ALA A 289 52.71 2.95 7.96
CA ALA A 289 51.75 3.02 9.05
C ALA A 289 52.07 4.13 10.08
N ALA A 290 51.18 4.33 11.06
CA ALA A 290 51.41 5.20 12.22
C ALA A 290 51.86 6.62 11.83
N ASP A 291 50.97 7.37 11.17
CA ASP A 291 51.19 8.72 10.64
C ASP A 291 52.28 8.81 9.56
N GLY A 292 52.62 7.71 8.88
CA GLY A 292 53.54 7.73 7.74
C GLY A 292 52.97 8.52 6.56
N LEU A 293 53.81 9.30 5.87
CA LEU A 293 53.42 10.13 4.74
C LEU A 293 54.27 9.83 3.49
N ILE A 294 53.61 9.47 2.40
CA ILE A 294 54.19 9.39 1.06
C ILE A 294 53.39 10.30 0.15
N TYR A 295 53.99 11.38 -0.36
CA TYR A 295 53.23 12.34 -1.19
C TYR A 295 53.98 12.98 -2.36
N SER A 296 53.22 13.31 -3.40
CA SER A 296 53.66 14.17 -4.51
C SER A 296 52.84 15.46 -4.53
N GLN A 297 53.52 16.61 -4.54
CA GLN A 297 52.89 17.92 -4.38
C GLN A 297 52.22 18.45 -5.65
N HIS A 298 52.82 18.24 -6.83
CA HIS A 298 52.33 18.75 -8.12
C HIS A 298 52.33 17.67 -9.21
N GLY A 299 52.64 16.42 -8.89
CA GLY A 299 52.74 15.33 -9.86
C GLY A 299 52.03 14.05 -9.41
N ASP A 300 52.29 12.97 -10.14
CA ASP A 300 51.79 11.64 -9.86
C ASP A 300 52.57 10.97 -8.71
N LEU A 301 51.90 10.05 -8.01
CA LEU A 301 52.52 9.07 -7.12
C LEU A 301 52.33 7.66 -7.71
N ARG A 302 53.43 6.98 -7.99
CA ARG A 302 53.44 5.60 -8.49
C ARG A 302 54.14 4.69 -7.50
N VAL A 303 53.42 3.70 -6.98
CA VAL A 303 53.95 2.70 -6.04
C VAL A 303 53.82 1.32 -6.65
N ARG A 304 54.95 0.61 -6.76
CA ARG A 304 55.01 -0.81 -7.08
C ARG A 304 55.62 -1.56 -5.91
N ALA A 305 54.89 -2.52 -5.34
CA ALA A 305 55.30 -3.22 -4.12
C ALA A 305 54.86 -4.69 -4.09
N ALA A 306 55.51 -5.53 -3.28
CA ALA A 306 54.97 -6.86 -2.99
C ALA A 306 53.74 -6.78 -2.07
N SER A 307 53.78 -5.91 -1.07
CA SER A 307 52.63 -5.55 -0.23
C SER A 307 52.77 -4.12 0.30
N LEU A 308 51.65 -3.51 0.68
CA LEU A 308 51.59 -2.16 1.19
C LEU A 308 50.81 -2.13 2.51
N ASN A 309 51.47 -1.73 3.59
CA ASN A 309 50.81 -1.41 4.86
C ASN A 309 50.73 0.12 4.99
N ASN A 310 49.53 0.67 4.87
CA ASN A 310 49.18 2.07 5.04
C ASN A 310 48.20 2.28 6.21
N ASN A 311 48.24 1.40 7.23
CA ASN A 311 47.36 1.51 8.39
C ASN A 311 47.62 2.82 9.16
N GLN A 312 46.63 3.70 9.30
CA GLN A 312 46.78 5.08 9.82
C GLN A 312 47.78 5.95 9.05
N GLY A 313 48.16 5.53 7.83
CA GLY A 313 49.10 6.24 6.96
C GLY A 313 48.39 7.08 5.90
N THR A 314 49.15 7.90 5.19
CA THR A 314 48.66 8.68 4.05
C THR A 314 49.55 8.50 2.81
N LEU A 315 48.94 8.08 1.71
CA LEU A 315 49.48 8.22 0.36
C LEU A 315 48.65 9.29 -0.37
N GLN A 316 49.31 10.32 -0.90
CA GLN A 316 48.64 11.45 -1.54
C GLN A 316 49.35 11.91 -2.81
N SER A 317 48.57 12.29 -3.82
CA SER A 317 49.07 12.91 -5.05
C SER A 317 48.13 14.03 -5.51
N GLN A 318 48.71 15.13 -6.01
CA GLN A 318 47.94 16.13 -6.76
C GLN A 318 47.43 15.55 -8.08
N GLY A 319 48.31 14.84 -8.81
CA GLY A 319 47.98 14.11 -10.03
C GLY A 319 47.41 12.72 -9.76
N ALA A 320 47.81 11.74 -10.57
CA ALA A 320 47.31 10.38 -10.46
C ALA A 320 48.02 9.61 -9.33
N LEU A 321 47.24 8.85 -8.56
CA LEU A 321 47.76 7.90 -7.58
C LEU A 321 47.60 6.48 -8.15
N LYS A 322 48.73 5.84 -8.50
CA LYS A 322 48.75 4.49 -9.05
C LYS A 322 49.45 3.52 -8.09
N LEU A 323 48.70 2.52 -7.63
CA LEU A 323 49.18 1.43 -6.78
C LEU A 323 49.16 0.12 -7.57
N ASP A 324 50.35 -0.43 -7.84
CA ASP A 324 50.57 -1.74 -8.48
C ASP A 324 51.17 -2.69 -7.43
N VAL A 325 50.32 -3.33 -6.64
CA VAL A 325 50.72 -4.18 -5.51
C VAL A 325 50.46 -5.63 -5.86
N VAL A 326 51.46 -6.50 -5.69
CA VAL A 326 51.32 -7.92 -6.04
C VAL A 326 50.44 -8.67 -5.04
N GLY A 327 50.55 -8.35 -3.75
CA GLY A 327 49.82 -8.95 -2.65
C GLY A 327 48.75 -8.03 -2.08
N ASP A 328 48.71 -7.91 -0.76
CA ASP A 328 47.67 -7.16 -0.04
C ASP A 328 48.03 -5.68 0.17
N ILE A 329 46.99 -4.86 0.20
CA ILE A 329 47.01 -3.48 0.68
C ILE A 329 46.20 -3.40 1.97
N ASP A 330 46.87 -3.06 3.08
CA ASP A 330 46.21 -2.70 4.34
C ASP A 330 46.10 -1.18 4.43
N ASN A 331 44.89 -0.65 4.30
CA ASN A 331 44.56 0.77 4.42
C ASN A 331 43.58 1.02 5.59
N GLN A 332 43.61 0.19 6.63
CA GLN A 332 42.76 0.39 7.81
C GLN A 332 43.04 1.75 8.46
N GLU A 333 41.99 2.54 8.71
CA GLU A 333 42.11 3.93 9.23
C GLU A 333 43.07 4.84 8.42
N GLY A 334 43.49 4.39 7.24
CA GLY A 334 44.47 5.01 6.37
C GLY A 334 43.82 5.80 5.24
N ARG A 335 44.64 6.47 4.45
CA ARG A 335 44.19 7.40 3.41
C ARG A 335 44.95 7.19 2.11
N LEU A 336 44.22 6.90 1.03
CA LEU A 336 44.71 6.87 -0.34
C LEU A 336 43.98 7.96 -1.14
N LEU A 337 44.69 9.04 -1.50
CA LEU A 337 44.09 10.26 -2.01
C LEU A 337 44.71 10.67 -3.36
N ALA A 338 43.88 10.77 -4.40
CA ALA A 338 44.19 11.48 -5.66
C ALA A 338 43.32 12.74 -5.74
N GLN A 339 43.91 13.90 -5.98
CA GLN A 339 43.15 15.16 -6.00
C GLN A 339 42.58 15.46 -7.39
N ASP A 340 43.43 15.70 -8.38
CA ASP A 340 43.00 16.20 -9.70
C ASP A 340 42.91 15.11 -10.78
N ALA A 341 43.24 13.86 -10.45
CA ALA A 341 43.26 12.76 -11.41
C ALA A 341 42.86 11.40 -10.79
N GLU A 342 42.95 10.34 -11.59
CA GLU A 342 42.47 9.01 -11.25
C GLU A 342 43.27 8.36 -10.11
N LEU A 343 42.56 7.68 -9.22
CA LEU A 343 43.12 6.70 -8.29
C LEU A 343 42.99 5.30 -8.91
N THR A 344 44.11 4.66 -9.23
CA THR A 344 44.14 3.29 -9.75
C THR A 344 44.77 2.34 -8.74
N VAL A 345 44.07 1.26 -8.40
CA VAL A 345 44.55 0.23 -7.48
C VAL A 345 44.49 -1.15 -8.13
N SER A 346 45.62 -1.86 -8.13
CA SER A 346 45.73 -3.28 -8.49
C SER A 346 46.37 -4.04 -7.32
N ALA A 347 45.68 -5.06 -6.80
CA ALA A 347 46.10 -5.86 -5.65
C ALA A 347 45.38 -7.22 -5.58
N ILE A 348 45.77 -8.09 -4.63
CA ILE A 348 44.94 -9.26 -4.28
C ILE A 348 43.78 -8.79 -3.41
N ASN A 349 44.07 -8.32 -2.19
CA ASN A 349 43.08 -7.78 -1.28
C ASN A 349 43.36 -6.30 -0.98
N LEU A 350 42.29 -5.53 -0.72
CA LEU A 350 42.36 -4.17 -0.22
C LEU A 350 41.49 -4.06 1.04
N ASP A 351 42.13 -3.89 2.19
CA ASP A 351 41.45 -3.64 3.46
C ASP A 351 41.32 -2.14 3.70
N ASN A 352 40.14 -1.58 3.51
CA ASN A 352 39.81 -0.17 3.72
C ASN A 352 38.86 0.03 4.93
N ARG A 353 38.88 -0.88 5.92
CA ARG A 353 37.99 -0.73 7.09
C ARG A 353 38.34 0.53 7.89
N GLY A 354 37.35 1.40 8.08
CA GLY A 354 37.55 2.73 8.68
C GLY A 354 38.48 3.68 7.90
N GLY A 355 38.96 3.26 6.73
CA GLY A 355 39.88 4.03 5.88
C GLY A 355 39.15 4.85 4.82
N VAL A 356 39.93 5.61 4.04
CA VAL A 356 39.45 6.47 2.95
C VAL A 356 40.20 6.15 1.66
N LEU A 357 39.45 5.81 0.61
CA LEU A 357 39.88 5.79 -0.79
C LEU A 357 39.17 6.92 -1.52
N THR A 358 39.90 7.86 -2.09
CA THR A 358 39.27 8.97 -2.81
C THR A 358 40.01 9.42 -4.07
N SER A 359 39.22 9.71 -5.11
CA SER A 359 39.61 10.56 -6.25
C SER A 359 38.66 11.74 -6.32
N LEU A 360 39.12 12.96 -5.99
CA LEU A 360 38.19 14.09 -5.79
C LEU A 360 37.54 14.58 -7.08
N TYR A 361 38.28 14.58 -8.19
CA TYR A 361 37.83 15.15 -9.47
C TYR A 361 37.97 14.19 -10.66
N ALA A 362 38.12 12.89 -10.41
CA ALA A 362 38.22 11.88 -11.47
C ALA A 362 37.70 10.50 -11.03
N ALA A 363 37.93 9.50 -11.88
CA ALA A 363 37.56 8.13 -11.58
C ALA A 363 38.40 7.53 -10.45
N LEU A 364 37.82 6.57 -9.73
CA LEU A 364 38.54 5.62 -8.89
C LEU A 364 38.32 4.22 -9.47
N SER A 365 39.41 3.57 -9.87
CA SER A 365 39.41 2.23 -10.45
C SER A 365 40.18 1.26 -9.56
N ALA A 366 39.51 0.21 -9.08
CA ALA A 366 40.12 -0.85 -8.28
C ALA A 366 39.92 -2.21 -8.97
N SER A 367 41.01 -2.90 -9.28
CA SER A 367 41.01 -4.23 -9.87
C SER A 367 41.67 -5.22 -8.90
N LEU A 368 40.87 -6.00 -8.20
CA LEU A 368 41.28 -6.91 -7.14
C LEU A 368 40.99 -8.36 -7.54
N SER A 369 41.95 -9.27 -7.33
CA SER A 369 41.69 -10.71 -7.52
C SER A 369 41.04 -11.37 -6.29
N GLY A 370 41.03 -10.67 -5.15
CA GLY A 370 40.41 -11.06 -3.88
C GLY A 370 39.35 -10.05 -3.42
N TRP A 371 39.42 -9.62 -2.16
CA TRP A 371 38.36 -8.83 -1.51
C TRP A 371 38.67 -7.34 -1.41
N LEU A 372 37.63 -6.51 -1.60
CA LEU A 372 37.57 -5.14 -1.08
C LEU A 372 36.83 -5.15 0.27
N GLN A 373 37.52 -4.90 1.38
CA GLN A 373 36.91 -4.74 2.70
C GLN A 373 36.70 -3.24 2.99
N ASN A 374 35.53 -2.70 2.68
CA ASN A 374 35.13 -1.31 2.93
C ASN A 374 34.18 -1.19 4.13
N ALA A 375 34.27 -2.08 5.11
CA ALA A 375 33.34 -2.14 6.24
C ALA A 375 33.68 -1.12 7.36
N SER A 376 32.86 -1.09 8.41
CA SER A 376 33.14 -0.37 9.67
C SER A 376 33.44 1.13 9.48
N GLY A 377 32.64 1.82 8.67
CA GLY A 377 32.85 3.24 8.37
C GLY A 377 33.88 3.53 7.28
N GLY A 378 34.35 2.50 6.54
CA GLY A 378 35.18 2.68 5.36
C GLY A 378 34.49 3.50 4.27
N ILE A 379 35.25 4.37 3.62
CA ILE A 379 34.78 5.28 2.56
C ILE A 379 35.54 4.99 1.28
N THR A 380 34.81 4.68 0.21
CA THR A 380 35.32 4.59 -1.16
C THR A 380 34.53 5.55 -2.04
N GLN A 381 35.18 6.56 -2.58
CA GLN A 381 34.49 7.66 -3.26
C GLN A 381 35.27 8.24 -4.44
N GLY A 382 34.56 8.62 -5.50
CA GLY A 382 35.15 9.32 -6.64
C GLY A 382 34.12 10.07 -7.49
N GLU A 383 34.56 10.68 -8.58
CA GLU A 383 33.66 11.20 -9.61
C GLU A 383 32.84 10.05 -10.21
N ARG A 384 33.55 8.99 -10.63
CA ARG A 384 33.04 7.71 -11.12
C ARG A 384 33.77 6.58 -10.38
N LEU A 385 33.09 5.47 -10.10
CA LEU A 385 33.71 4.29 -9.51
C LEU A 385 33.68 3.10 -10.47
N ASN A 386 34.83 2.46 -10.68
CA ASN A 386 34.95 1.18 -11.39
C ASN A 386 35.59 0.16 -10.45
N LEU A 387 34.80 -0.74 -9.86
CA LEU A 387 35.27 -1.70 -8.86
C LEU A 387 35.11 -3.12 -9.38
N THR A 388 36.22 -3.82 -9.56
CA THR A 388 36.25 -5.25 -9.90
C THR A 388 36.94 -6.00 -8.77
N ALA A 389 36.25 -6.96 -8.16
CA ALA A 389 36.78 -7.78 -7.06
C ALA A 389 36.15 -9.17 -7.03
N LEU A 390 36.79 -10.18 -6.43
CA LEU A 390 36.12 -11.45 -6.15
C LEU A 390 34.93 -11.23 -5.19
N GLY A 391 35.12 -10.39 -4.19
CA GLY A 391 34.06 -10.00 -3.26
C GLY A 391 34.22 -8.58 -2.74
N ILE A 392 33.12 -7.93 -2.42
CA ILE A 392 33.09 -6.60 -1.80
C ILE A 392 32.29 -6.70 -0.50
N ASN A 393 32.90 -6.28 0.60
CA ASN A 393 32.23 -6.11 1.88
C ASN A 393 32.15 -4.63 2.23
N ASN A 394 30.97 -4.05 2.13
CA ASN A 394 30.63 -2.67 2.47
C ASN A 394 29.74 -2.60 3.72
N GLN A 395 29.84 -3.57 4.63
CA GLN A 395 29.02 -3.60 5.83
C GLN A 395 29.25 -2.36 6.71
N SER A 396 28.21 -1.57 6.97
CA SER A 396 28.31 -0.27 7.66
C SER A 396 29.33 0.69 7.01
N GLY A 397 29.62 0.50 5.73
CA GLY A 397 30.53 1.31 4.93
C GLY A 397 29.80 2.20 3.93
N ARG A 398 30.57 2.96 3.14
CA ARG A 398 30.07 3.84 2.09
C ARG A 398 30.85 3.68 0.79
N ILE A 399 30.13 3.41 -0.29
CA ILE A 399 30.62 3.44 -1.68
C ILE A 399 29.79 4.49 -2.43
N ALA A 400 30.44 5.53 -2.97
CA ALA A 400 29.72 6.64 -3.59
C ALA A 400 30.41 7.26 -4.83
N ALA A 401 29.68 7.41 -5.92
CA ALA A 401 30.06 8.29 -7.03
C ALA A 401 29.36 9.65 -6.91
N GLN A 402 30.11 10.74 -6.87
CA GLN A 402 29.57 12.06 -6.57
C GLN A 402 28.81 12.72 -7.74
N THR A 403 29.26 12.47 -8.97
CA THR A 403 28.69 13.10 -10.19
C THR A 403 28.50 12.10 -11.32
N GLY A 404 29.18 10.95 -11.26
CA GLY A 404 29.19 9.90 -12.26
C GLY A 404 28.45 8.63 -11.85
N ASP A 405 28.87 7.54 -12.49
CA ASP A 405 28.31 6.20 -12.33
C ASP A 405 29.11 5.39 -11.29
N VAL A 406 28.46 4.38 -10.70
CA VAL A 406 29.13 3.30 -9.98
C VAL A 406 28.97 2.02 -10.78
N VAL A 407 30.09 1.47 -11.24
CA VAL A 407 30.16 0.18 -11.93
C VAL A 407 30.88 -0.82 -11.04
N ILE A 408 30.18 -1.87 -10.64
CA ILE A 408 30.69 -2.93 -9.77
C ILE A 408 30.61 -4.28 -10.50
N ASN A 409 31.72 -4.99 -10.52
CA ASN A 409 31.79 -6.39 -10.92
C ASN A 409 32.35 -7.21 -9.76
N SER A 410 31.48 -7.97 -9.08
CA SER A 410 31.93 -8.88 -8.02
C SER A 410 31.10 -10.15 -7.93
N SER A 411 31.73 -11.27 -7.56
CA SER A 411 30.97 -12.51 -7.35
C SER A 411 30.05 -12.38 -6.13
N SER A 412 30.51 -11.75 -5.05
CA SER A 412 29.72 -11.50 -3.84
C SER A 412 29.79 -10.03 -3.44
N PHE A 413 28.65 -9.44 -3.09
CA PHE A 413 28.58 -8.08 -2.57
C PHE A 413 27.72 -8.05 -1.29
N ASP A 414 28.35 -7.74 -0.17
CA ASP A 414 27.69 -7.49 1.11
C ASP A 414 27.61 -5.98 1.36
N ASN A 415 26.42 -5.38 1.27
CA ASN A 415 26.10 -3.99 1.59
C ASN A 415 25.21 -3.89 2.83
N ARG A 416 25.27 -4.87 3.75
CA ARG A 416 24.42 -4.86 4.94
C ARG A 416 24.65 -3.63 5.81
N SER A 417 23.59 -2.91 6.16
CA SER A 417 23.67 -1.61 6.86
C SER A 417 24.60 -0.58 6.18
N GLY A 418 25.03 -0.81 4.94
CA GLY A 418 25.93 0.03 4.17
C GLY A 418 25.18 0.93 3.20
N GLY A 419 25.93 1.86 2.60
CA GLY A 419 25.42 2.78 1.58
C GLY A 419 26.14 2.61 0.25
N LEU A 420 25.35 2.44 -0.83
CA LEU A 420 25.79 2.47 -2.21
C LEU A 420 25.06 3.59 -2.96
N TYR A 421 25.81 4.59 -3.43
CA TYR A 421 25.23 5.80 -3.99
C TYR A 421 25.87 6.20 -5.32
N ALA A 422 25.05 6.66 -6.27
CA ALA A 422 25.54 7.32 -7.48
C ALA A 422 24.68 8.54 -7.81
N ALA A 423 25.27 9.58 -8.39
CA ALA A 423 24.49 10.69 -8.95
C ALA A 423 23.79 10.31 -10.27
N ARG A 424 24.35 9.34 -11.01
CA ARG A 424 23.84 8.84 -12.28
C ARG A 424 23.48 7.35 -12.15
N LYS A 425 24.17 6.46 -12.85
CA LYS A 425 23.84 5.03 -12.89
C LYS A 425 24.56 4.24 -11.79
N ILE A 426 23.86 3.30 -11.18
CA ILE A 426 24.45 2.17 -10.45
C ILE A 426 24.30 0.94 -11.36
N ASP A 427 25.42 0.30 -11.69
CA ASP A 427 25.48 -0.93 -12.47
C ASP A 427 26.25 -1.99 -11.68
N VAL A 428 25.55 -3.01 -11.18
CA VAL A 428 26.16 -4.10 -10.41
C VAL A 428 25.99 -5.39 -11.18
N THR A 429 27.10 -6.01 -11.56
CA THR A 429 27.13 -7.35 -12.16
C THR A 429 27.79 -8.34 -11.19
N GLY A 430 27.15 -9.49 -10.92
CA GLY A 430 27.68 -10.43 -9.92
C GLY A 430 26.91 -11.73 -9.74
N SER A 431 27.18 -12.48 -8.66
CA SER A 431 26.34 -13.62 -8.23
C SER A 431 25.38 -13.18 -7.15
N ASP A 432 25.84 -13.00 -5.91
CA ASP A 432 24.99 -12.71 -4.76
C ASP A 432 25.19 -11.29 -4.24
N PHE A 433 24.08 -10.60 -3.95
CA PHE A 433 24.07 -9.24 -3.40
C PHE A 433 23.17 -9.17 -2.15
N ASP A 434 23.77 -8.94 -0.98
CA ASP A 434 23.05 -8.67 0.26
C ASP A 434 22.98 -7.16 0.55
N ASN A 435 21.79 -6.59 0.46
CA ASN A 435 21.46 -5.22 0.83
C ASN A 435 20.57 -5.16 2.10
N SER A 436 20.61 -6.17 2.96
CA SER A 436 19.73 -6.20 4.14
C SER A 436 20.05 -5.08 5.13
N ALA A 437 19.01 -4.33 5.53
CA ALA A 437 19.11 -3.05 6.24
C ALA A 437 20.02 -1.99 5.58
N GLY A 438 20.48 -2.21 4.35
CA GLY A 438 21.32 -1.32 3.58
C GLY A 438 20.52 -0.36 2.70
N GLN A 439 21.24 0.53 2.03
CA GLN A 439 20.69 1.54 1.14
C GLN A 439 21.40 1.56 -0.21
N ILE A 440 20.62 1.60 -1.28
CA ILE A 440 21.06 1.83 -2.65
C ILE A 440 20.25 2.98 -3.23
N ALA A 441 20.92 4.02 -3.72
CA ALA A 441 20.24 5.13 -4.38
C ALA A 441 21.02 5.70 -5.58
N GLY A 442 20.33 5.87 -6.71
CA GLY A 442 20.90 6.46 -7.92
C GLY A 442 19.84 6.95 -8.90
N GLN A 443 20.26 7.69 -9.92
CA GLN A 443 19.34 8.12 -10.99
C GLN A 443 18.74 6.91 -11.69
N GLN A 444 19.57 5.95 -12.10
CA GLN A 444 19.17 4.66 -12.66
C GLN A 444 19.88 3.55 -11.90
N ILE A 445 19.19 2.44 -11.65
CA ILE A 445 19.78 1.28 -10.98
C ILE A 445 19.55 0.04 -11.85
N ASP A 446 20.64 -0.60 -12.26
CA ASP A 446 20.66 -1.88 -12.96
C ASP A 446 21.43 -2.90 -12.10
N LEU A 447 20.74 -3.93 -11.62
CA LEU A 447 21.33 -5.05 -10.88
C LEU A 447 21.24 -6.31 -11.74
N SER A 448 22.38 -6.79 -12.23
CA SER A 448 22.49 -7.98 -13.10
C SER A 448 23.21 -9.12 -12.35
N LEU A 449 22.43 -9.94 -11.65
CA LEU A 449 22.92 -10.94 -10.71
C LEU A 449 22.61 -12.37 -11.21
N ALA A 450 23.59 -13.26 -11.16
CA ALA A 450 23.40 -14.68 -11.44
C ALA A 450 22.78 -15.45 -10.25
N GLY A 451 22.91 -14.91 -9.04
CA GLY A 451 22.46 -15.49 -7.77
C GLY A 451 21.33 -14.69 -7.13
N ALA A 452 21.36 -14.52 -5.80
CA ALA A 452 20.30 -13.90 -5.02
C ALA A 452 20.52 -12.40 -4.78
N LEU A 453 19.43 -11.62 -4.80
CA LEU A 453 19.35 -10.30 -4.18
C LEU A 453 18.58 -10.37 -2.86
N ASN A 454 19.24 -10.10 -1.74
CA ASN A 454 18.62 -9.99 -0.42
C ASN A 454 18.45 -8.51 -0.04
N ASN A 455 17.24 -7.98 -0.18
CA ASN A 455 16.87 -6.62 0.22
C ASN A 455 16.03 -6.59 1.53
N ARG A 456 16.18 -7.57 2.42
CA ARG A 456 15.39 -7.64 3.65
C ARG A 456 15.59 -6.40 4.53
N SER A 457 14.50 -5.69 4.85
CA SER A 457 14.53 -4.41 5.57
C SER A 457 15.44 -3.33 4.93
N GLY A 458 15.90 -3.54 3.69
CA GLY A 458 16.75 -2.64 2.93
C GLY A 458 15.93 -1.71 2.03
N ILE A 459 16.60 -0.73 1.44
CA ILE A 459 16.02 0.22 0.51
C ILE A 459 16.83 0.21 -0.80
N VAL A 460 16.14 0.06 -1.93
CA VAL A 460 16.67 0.33 -3.27
C VAL A 460 15.76 1.36 -3.92
N GLU A 461 16.28 2.55 -4.21
CA GLU A 461 15.52 3.67 -4.75
C GLU A 461 16.19 4.26 -6.00
N SER A 462 15.47 4.21 -7.13
CA SER A 462 15.86 4.86 -8.37
C SER A 462 15.03 6.11 -8.62
N ASP A 463 15.68 7.22 -9.01
CA ASP A 463 14.99 8.45 -9.44
C ASP A 463 14.36 8.29 -10.85
N SER A 464 14.71 7.25 -11.62
CA SER A 464 14.18 6.97 -12.97
C SER A 464 13.63 5.53 -13.11
N VAL A 465 14.42 4.58 -13.60
CA VAL A 465 14.06 3.16 -13.80
C VAL A 465 14.88 2.25 -12.90
N LEU A 466 14.23 1.20 -12.38
CA LEU A 466 14.84 0.13 -11.60
C LEU A 466 14.78 -1.18 -12.39
N ASN A 467 15.93 -1.72 -12.76
CA ASN A 467 16.07 -3.02 -13.41
C ASN A 467 16.78 -4.00 -12.48
N VAL A 468 16.16 -5.14 -12.23
CA VAL A 468 16.71 -6.22 -11.40
C VAL A 468 16.60 -7.54 -12.16
N ALA A 469 17.75 -8.11 -12.54
CA ALA A 469 17.86 -9.48 -12.98
C ALA A 469 18.56 -10.30 -11.89
N ALA A 470 17.94 -11.37 -11.42
CA ALA A 470 18.48 -12.24 -10.36
C ALA A 470 17.91 -13.66 -10.46
N ASN A 471 18.53 -14.66 -9.82
CA ASN A 471 17.92 -15.97 -9.64
C ASN A 471 16.85 -15.95 -8.53
N SER A 472 17.03 -15.18 -7.46
CA SER A 472 15.99 -14.98 -6.44
C SER A 472 16.05 -13.58 -5.84
N LEU A 473 14.92 -13.10 -5.34
CA LEU A 473 14.81 -11.78 -4.73
C LEU A 473 14.03 -11.87 -3.42
N ASN A 474 14.68 -11.57 -2.31
CA ASN A 474 14.03 -11.45 -1.00
C ASN A 474 13.88 -9.97 -0.63
N ASN A 475 12.66 -9.45 -0.69
CA ASN A 475 12.29 -8.08 -0.32
C ASN A 475 11.44 -8.03 0.97
N GLN A 476 11.54 -9.02 1.84
CA GLN A 476 10.73 -9.04 3.07
C GLN A 476 10.98 -7.81 3.94
N SER A 477 9.93 -7.07 4.29
CA SER A 477 10.03 -5.78 5.03
C SER A 477 10.91 -4.72 4.36
N GLY A 478 11.37 -4.96 3.13
CA GLY A 478 12.20 -4.06 2.34
C GLY A 478 11.38 -3.18 1.41
N LYS A 479 12.06 -2.26 0.74
CA LYS A 479 11.48 -1.35 -0.25
C LYS A 479 12.28 -1.37 -1.54
N LEU A 480 11.61 -1.58 -2.66
CA LEU A 480 12.13 -1.45 -4.03
C LEU A 480 11.32 -0.37 -4.73
N ARG A 481 11.96 0.72 -5.16
CA ARG A 481 11.28 1.95 -5.62
C ARG A 481 11.87 2.48 -6.91
N ALA A 482 11.01 2.87 -7.84
CA ALA A 482 11.35 3.66 -9.01
C ALA A 482 10.42 4.88 -9.11
N LEU A 483 10.98 6.08 -9.02
CA LEU A 483 10.23 7.34 -8.92
C LEU A 483 9.99 8.02 -10.28
N GLY A 484 10.66 7.58 -11.34
CA GLY A 484 10.52 8.18 -12.66
C GLY A 484 9.15 7.91 -13.26
N THR A 485 8.53 8.90 -13.93
CA THR A 485 7.17 8.78 -14.50
C THR A 485 7.12 8.22 -15.91
N SER A 486 8.26 7.84 -16.48
CA SER A 486 8.42 7.34 -17.85
C SER A 486 9.26 6.06 -17.88
N GLY A 487 9.09 5.23 -18.90
CA GLY A 487 9.89 4.03 -19.10
C GLY A 487 9.29 2.80 -18.43
N ILE A 488 10.12 1.77 -18.23
CA ILE A 488 9.71 0.47 -17.70
C ILE A 488 10.68 0.04 -16.60
N SER A 489 10.17 -0.21 -15.40
CA SER A 489 10.92 -0.93 -14.37
C SER A 489 10.71 -2.44 -14.54
N ARG A 490 11.80 -3.21 -14.57
CA ARG A 490 11.78 -4.65 -14.87
C ARG A 490 12.41 -5.47 -13.75
N PHE A 491 11.68 -6.49 -13.31
CA PHE A 491 12.18 -7.50 -12.39
C PHE A 491 12.17 -8.86 -13.11
N GLN A 492 13.35 -9.34 -13.48
CA GLN A 492 13.58 -10.63 -14.15
C GLN A 492 14.18 -11.61 -13.15
N ILE A 493 13.33 -12.35 -12.44
CA ILE A 493 13.70 -13.22 -11.33
C ILE A 493 13.56 -14.69 -11.72
N GLY A 494 14.65 -15.42 -11.93
CA GLY A 494 14.59 -16.82 -12.38
C GLY A 494 13.77 -17.75 -11.48
N GLY A 495 13.80 -17.51 -10.18
CA GLY A 495 13.08 -18.24 -9.14
C GLY A 495 12.03 -17.38 -8.43
N VAL A 496 12.11 -17.31 -7.10
CA VAL A 496 11.08 -16.65 -6.28
C VAL A 496 11.41 -15.18 -6.02
N LEU A 497 10.42 -14.31 -6.25
CA LEU A 497 10.34 -12.98 -5.66
C LEU A 497 9.49 -13.06 -4.38
N ASP A 498 10.13 -12.87 -3.23
CA ASP A 498 9.49 -12.85 -1.92
C ASP A 498 9.34 -11.42 -1.41
N ASN A 499 8.14 -10.87 -1.55
CA ASN A 499 7.75 -9.53 -1.13
C ASN A 499 6.86 -9.55 0.14
N ARG A 500 6.89 -10.61 0.95
CA ARG A 500 6.04 -10.68 2.15
C ARG A 500 6.35 -9.53 3.11
N ASN A 501 5.32 -8.78 3.50
CA ASN A 501 5.44 -7.54 4.29
C ASN A 501 6.37 -6.47 3.68
N GLY A 502 6.74 -6.59 2.40
CA GLY A 502 7.59 -5.66 1.67
C GLY A 502 6.78 -4.72 0.75
N SER A 503 7.49 -3.79 0.11
CA SER A 503 6.92 -2.89 -0.89
C SER A 503 7.72 -2.91 -2.20
N VAL A 504 7.02 -3.06 -3.31
CA VAL A 504 7.52 -2.82 -4.67
C VAL A 504 6.72 -1.67 -5.27
N GLU A 505 7.37 -0.53 -5.51
CA GLU A 505 6.73 0.71 -5.94
C GLU A 505 7.36 1.19 -7.25
N SER A 506 6.53 1.51 -8.24
CA SER A 506 6.98 2.07 -9.51
C SER A 506 6.05 3.18 -9.98
N ALA A 507 6.62 4.33 -10.29
CA ALA A 507 5.94 5.42 -10.99
C ALA A 507 6.13 5.40 -12.50
N ASN A 508 6.95 4.47 -13.01
CA ASN A 508 7.22 4.36 -14.45
C ASN A 508 5.94 4.07 -15.22
N THR A 509 5.94 4.29 -16.54
CA THR A 509 4.75 4.05 -17.37
C THR A 509 4.31 2.58 -17.29
N ASP A 510 5.27 1.66 -17.33
CA ASP A 510 5.02 0.23 -17.18
C ASP A 510 5.86 -0.38 -16.03
N LEU A 511 5.32 -1.45 -15.45
CA LEU A 511 6.02 -2.33 -14.52
C LEU A 511 5.92 -3.76 -15.04
N SER A 512 7.05 -4.45 -15.16
CA SER A 512 7.09 -5.86 -15.56
C SER A 512 7.75 -6.71 -14.48
N LEU A 513 7.01 -7.71 -13.99
CA LEU A 513 7.45 -8.69 -13.00
C LEU A 513 7.47 -10.08 -13.65
N LEU A 514 8.63 -10.42 -14.22
CA LEU A 514 8.90 -11.72 -14.85
C LEU A 514 9.59 -12.61 -13.82
N MET A 515 8.88 -13.57 -13.22
CA MET A 515 9.41 -14.39 -12.15
C MET A 515 9.04 -15.87 -12.27
N GLY A 516 9.78 -16.76 -11.60
CA GLY A 516 9.42 -18.18 -11.47
C GLY A 516 8.36 -18.43 -10.39
N GLY A 517 8.29 -17.58 -9.37
CA GLY A 517 7.29 -17.63 -8.30
C GLY A 517 7.17 -16.30 -7.54
N PHE A 518 6.00 -16.06 -6.94
CA PHE A 518 5.71 -14.79 -6.26
C PHE A 518 5.04 -15.03 -4.90
N LEU A 519 5.63 -14.48 -3.84
CA LEU A 519 5.06 -14.49 -2.48
C LEU A 519 4.85 -13.05 -2.02
N ASN A 520 3.60 -12.65 -1.77
CA ASN A 520 3.25 -11.26 -1.46
C ASN A 520 2.30 -11.13 -0.25
N ALA A 521 2.16 -12.18 0.57
CA ALA A 521 1.32 -12.13 1.75
C ALA A 521 1.73 -10.96 2.69
N GLY A 522 0.78 -10.08 3.01
CA GLY A 522 1.03 -8.85 3.77
C GLY A 522 1.86 -7.77 3.04
N GLY A 523 2.33 -8.05 1.84
CA GLY A 523 3.11 -7.15 0.99
C GLY A 523 2.25 -6.32 0.04
N THR A 524 2.86 -5.31 -0.54
CA THR A 524 2.24 -4.39 -1.49
C THR A 524 3.06 -4.29 -2.77
N VAL A 525 2.37 -4.29 -3.91
CA VAL A 525 2.91 -3.86 -5.20
C VAL A 525 2.09 -2.67 -5.67
N LEU A 526 2.74 -1.52 -5.82
CA LEU A 526 2.12 -0.26 -6.22
C LEU A 526 2.75 0.25 -7.52
N HIS A 527 1.95 0.30 -8.59
CA HIS A 527 2.35 0.83 -9.88
C HIS A 527 1.50 2.05 -10.24
N VAL A 528 2.01 3.26 -10.06
CA VAL A 528 1.22 4.48 -10.30
C VAL A 528 1.23 4.93 -11.77
N GLY A 529 1.96 4.23 -12.63
CA GLY A 529 1.96 4.41 -14.08
C GLY A 529 0.64 4.02 -14.74
N THR A 530 0.33 4.66 -15.87
CA THR A 530 -0.92 4.47 -16.63
C THR A 530 -0.82 3.44 -17.77
N GLY A 531 0.37 2.86 -17.98
CA GLY A 531 0.64 1.88 -19.03
C GLY A 531 0.15 0.47 -18.67
N THR A 532 1.06 -0.50 -18.65
CA THR A 532 0.79 -1.92 -18.40
C THR A 532 1.49 -2.37 -17.13
N PHE A 533 0.76 -3.09 -16.27
CA PHE A 533 1.35 -3.90 -15.22
C PHE A 533 1.44 -5.35 -15.70
N ASP A 534 2.61 -5.71 -16.20
CA ASP A 534 2.89 -7.02 -16.78
C ASP A 534 3.32 -8.00 -15.67
N ILE A 535 2.47 -8.99 -15.39
CA ILE A 535 2.69 -10.07 -14.43
C ILE A 535 1.94 -11.30 -14.92
N ALA A 536 2.56 -12.49 -14.85
CA ALA A 536 1.86 -13.70 -15.24
C ALA A 536 0.70 -14.01 -14.27
N THR A 537 -0.48 -14.36 -14.80
CA THR A 537 -1.68 -14.62 -14.01
C THR A 537 -1.44 -15.59 -12.86
N ALA A 538 -0.68 -16.67 -13.10
CA ALA A 538 -0.37 -17.70 -12.10
C ALA A 538 0.28 -17.14 -10.82
N HIS A 539 1.03 -16.05 -10.93
CA HIS A 539 1.64 -15.38 -9.78
C HIS A 539 0.64 -14.53 -9.02
N VAL A 540 -0.25 -13.81 -9.71
CA VAL A 540 -1.34 -13.04 -9.08
C VAL A 540 -2.26 -13.98 -8.27
N MET A 541 -2.54 -15.16 -8.80
CA MET A 541 -3.47 -16.11 -8.17
C MET A 541 -3.00 -16.67 -6.82
N ASN A 542 -1.69 -16.76 -6.60
CA ASN A 542 -1.11 -17.45 -5.43
C ASN A 542 -0.38 -16.52 -4.44
N ALA A 543 -0.16 -15.25 -4.80
CA ALA A 543 0.75 -14.40 -4.04
C ALA A 543 0.18 -13.86 -2.72
N GLY A 544 -1.11 -13.55 -2.67
CA GLY A 544 -1.73 -12.80 -1.56
C GLY A 544 -1.38 -11.31 -1.55
N GLY A 545 -1.82 -10.59 -0.51
CA GLY A 545 -1.50 -9.17 -0.30
C GLY A 545 -2.29 -8.22 -1.22
N SER A 546 -1.68 -7.07 -1.55
CA SER A 546 -2.31 -6.06 -2.41
C SER A 546 -1.48 -5.78 -3.66
N LEU A 547 -2.16 -5.74 -4.81
CA LEU A 547 -1.62 -5.35 -6.12
C LEU A 547 -2.44 -4.17 -6.63
N VAL A 548 -1.81 -3.01 -6.75
CA VAL A 548 -2.47 -1.75 -7.11
C VAL A 548 -1.75 -1.14 -8.31
N THR A 549 -2.47 -0.87 -9.39
CA THR A 549 -1.95 -0.21 -10.59
C THR A 549 -2.90 0.88 -11.11
N ARG A 550 -2.39 1.97 -11.68
CA ARG A 550 -3.19 2.89 -12.53
C ARG A 550 -3.26 2.45 -13.99
N GLY A 551 -2.45 1.46 -14.36
CA GLY A 551 -2.37 0.91 -15.71
C GLY A 551 -3.36 -0.23 -15.95
N GLY A 552 -3.12 -0.97 -17.03
CA GLY A 552 -3.84 -2.18 -17.39
C GLY A 552 -3.29 -3.42 -16.68
N LEU A 553 -4.18 -4.32 -16.28
CA LEU A 553 -3.87 -5.65 -15.74
C LEU A 553 -4.78 -6.69 -16.40
N ASN A 554 -4.18 -7.71 -17.02
CA ASN A 554 -4.89 -8.81 -17.66
C ASN A 554 -4.66 -10.12 -16.89
N LEU A 555 -5.73 -10.81 -16.54
CA LEU A 555 -5.71 -12.05 -15.76
C LEU A 555 -6.47 -13.14 -16.53
N THR A 556 -5.77 -14.18 -16.96
CA THR A 556 -6.35 -15.32 -17.70
C THR A 556 -6.05 -16.65 -17.01
N ALA A 557 -7.07 -17.47 -16.73
CA ALA A 557 -6.92 -18.79 -16.12
C ALA A 557 -8.16 -19.70 -16.33
N ASP A 558 -8.00 -21.02 -16.26
CA ASP A 558 -9.16 -21.93 -16.26
C ASP A 558 -9.96 -21.85 -14.95
N SER A 559 -9.27 -21.74 -13.81
CA SER A 559 -9.89 -21.64 -12.50
C SER A 559 -9.07 -20.76 -11.57
N TRP A 560 -9.74 -19.93 -10.77
CA TRP A 560 -9.10 -19.04 -9.81
C TRP A 560 -9.97 -18.78 -8.58
N THR A 561 -9.38 -18.94 -7.40
CA THR A 561 -9.91 -18.42 -6.14
C THR A 561 -9.14 -17.16 -5.75
N ASN A 562 -9.77 -15.99 -5.80
CA ASN A 562 -9.16 -14.75 -5.34
C ASN A 562 -9.51 -14.46 -3.88
N SER A 563 -8.47 -14.22 -3.09
CA SER A 563 -8.56 -13.76 -1.70
C SER A 563 -7.82 -12.44 -1.45
N SER A 564 -7.27 -11.84 -2.51
CA SER A 564 -6.42 -10.64 -2.49
C SER A 564 -7.19 -9.38 -2.85
N VAL A 565 -6.60 -8.22 -2.56
CA VAL A 565 -7.10 -6.91 -3.00
C VAL A 565 -6.33 -6.49 -4.25
N ILE A 566 -7.01 -6.53 -5.40
CA ILE A 566 -6.47 -6.15 -6.70
C ILE A 566 -7.19 -4.91 -7.20
N GLN A 567 -6.42 -3.86 -7.49
CA GLN A 567 -6.93 -2.63 -8.09
C GLN A 567 -6.13 -2.30 -9.36
N ALA A 568 -6.82 -2.03 -10.46
CA ALA A 568 -6.20 -1.55 -11.71
C ALA A 568 -6.90 -0.30 -12.25
N GLY A 569 -6.28 0.42 -13.19
CA GLY A 569 -7.00 1.38 -14.03
C GLY A 569 -7.98 0.63 -14.93
N ARG A 570 -7.41 -0.29 -15.73
CA ARG A 570 -8.18 -1.18 -16.63
C ARG A 570 -7.93 -2.63 -16.21
N LEU A 571 -8.95 -3.33 -15.77
CA LEU A 571 -8.86 -4.71 -15.30
C LEU A 571 -9.57 -5.65 -16.28
N THR A 572 -8.84 -6.58 -16.88
CA THR A 572 -9.41 -7.65 -17.72
C THR A 572 -9.27 -8.98 -17.01
N VAL A 573 -10.37 -9.71 -16.80
CA VAL A 573 -10.41 -11.00 -16.10
C VAL A 573 -11.08 -12.04 -16.98
N ASP A 574 -10.30 -12.93 -17.58
CA ASP A 574 -10.76 -14.03 -18.41
C ASP A 574 -10.57 -15.35 -17.66
N VAL A 575 -11.57 -15.73 -16.86
CA VAL A 575 -11.49 -16.90 -15.97
C VAL A 575 -12.73 -17.77 -16.08
N ALA A 576 -12.55 -19.03 -16.49
CA ALA A 576 -13.68 -19.93 -16.70
C ALA A 576 -14.42 -20.27 -15.39
N GLN A 577 -13.71 -20.65 -14.32
CA GLN A 577 -14.26 -20.90 -12.99
C GLN A 577 -13.67 -19.92 -11.97
N PHE A 578 -14.42 -18.86 -11.60
CA PHE A 578 -13.93 -17.83 -10.69
C PHE A 578 -14.64 -17.88 -9.34
N THR A 579 -13.88 -17.84 -8.25
CA THR A 579 -14.40 -17.70 -6.88
C THR A 579 -13.73 -16.52 -6.19
N GLN A 580 -14.48 -15.49 -5.82
CA GLN A 580 -14.01 -14.40 -4.97
C GLN A 580 -14.41 -14.70 -3.53
N THR A 581 -13.45 -14.78 -2.60
CA THR A 581 -13.77 -14.94 -1.18
C THR A 581 -14.34 -13.66 -0.59
N ALA A 582 -14.91 -13.73 0.62
CA ALA A 582 -15.43 -12.55 1.33
C ALA A 582 -14.37 -11.44 1.58
N SER A 583 -13.08 -11.78 1.63
CA SER A 583 -11.98 -10.81 1.77
C SER A 583 -11.43 -10.29 0.44
N GLY A 584 -11.73 -10.98 -0.67
CA GLY A 584 -11.22 -10.66 -1.98
C GLY A 584 -11.89 -9.42 -2.58
N GLN A 585 -11.10 -8.59 -3.27
CA GLN A 585 -11.58 -7.39 -3.97
C GLN A 585 -10.98 -7.33 -5.38
N LEU A 586 -11.83 -7.17 -6.39
CA LEU A 586 -11.43 -6.82 -7.76
C LEU A 586 -11.97 -5.42 -8.07
N LEU A 587 -11.06 -4.47 -8.24
CA LEU A 587 -11.39 -3.06 -8.34
C LEU A 587 -10.81 -2.47 -9.63
N ALA A 588 -11.59 -1.67 -10.35
CA ALA A 588 -11.13 -0.92 -11.50
C ALA A 588 -11.46 0.57 -11.39
N ALA A 589 -10.50 1.45 -11.69
CA ALA A 589 -10.72 2.89 -11.67
C ALA A 589 -11.34 3.42 -12.97
N GLU A 590 -11.06 2.78 -14.10
CA GLU A 590 -11.53 3.19 -15.44
C GLU A 590 -12.48 2.15 -16.05
N SER A 591 -12.10 0.86 -16.07
CA SER A 591 -12.93 -0.19 -16.65
C SER A 591 -12.60 -1.58 -16.13
N LEU A 592 -13.62 -2.39 -15.84
CA LEU A 592 -13.49 -3.82 -15.55
C LEU A 592 -14.20 -4.63 -16.64
N THR A 593 -13.49 -5.52 -17.31
CA THR A 593 -14.02 -6.47 -18.29
C THR A 593 -13.80 -7.90 -17.81
N GLY A 594 -14.85 -8.70 -17.75
CA GLY A 594 -14.83 -10.09 -17.29
C GLY A 594 -15.39 -11.06 -18.34
N SER A 595 -14.74 -12.21 -18.53
CA SER A 595 -15.26 -13.34 -19.32
C SER A 595 -15.06 -14.68 -18.61
N GLY A 596 -15.97 -15.64 -18.83
CA GLY A 596 -15.88 -16.94 -18.16
C GLY A 596 -17.07 -17.88 -18.34
N VAL A 597 -17.13 -18.90 -17.48
CA VAL A 597 -18.25 -19.85 -17.40
C VAL A 597 -19.04 -19.62 -16.11
N ASN A 598 -18.48 -19.94 -14.94
CA ASN A 598 -19.14 -19.79 -13.65
C ASN A 598 -18.35 -18.87 -12.72
N TRP A 599 -18.99 -17.83 -12.18
CA TRP A 599 -18.39 -16.88 -11.24
C TRP A 599 -19.19 -16.88 -9.93
N ASN A 600 -18.54 -17.21 -8.81
CA ASN A 600 -19.08 -17.07 -7.47
C ASN A 600 -18.39 -15.91 -6.74
N ASN A 601 -19.14 -14.85 -6.42
CA ASN A 601 -18.62 -13.65 -5.78
C ASN A 601 -19.15 -13.49 -4.36
N ASP A 602 -18.34 -13.79 -3.35
CA ASP A 602 -18.66 -13.51 -1.93
C ASP A 602 -18.06 -12.19 -1.42
N GLY A 603 -17.20 -11.53 -2.21
CA GLY A 603 -16.48 -10.31 -1.85
C GLY A 603 -16.97 -9.07 -2.61
N LEU A 604 -16.04 -8.24 -3.10
CA LEU A 604 -16.34 -7.05 -3.90
C LEU A 604 -15.76 -7.17 -5.31
N ILE A 605 -16.59 -6.91 -6.31
CA ILE A 605 -16.19 -6.62 -7.69
C ILE A 605 -16.74 -5.24 -8.02
N ALA A 606 -15.88 -4.26 -8.27
CA ALA A 606 -16.31 -2.89 -8.50
C ALA A 606 -15.52 -2.12 -9.56
N SER A 607 -16.20 -1.20 -10.24
CA SER A 607 -15.59 -0.22 -11.15
C SER A 607 -16.08 1.20 -10.83
N ASP A 608 -15.17 2.18 -10.82
CA ASP A 608 -15.54 3.60 -10.81
C ASP A 608 -15.90 4.12 -12.22
N GLY A 609 -15.54 3.38 -13.28
CA GLY A 609 -15.97 3.64 -14.66
C GLY A 609 -16.95 2.57 -15.16
N SER A 610 -16.67 1.88 -16.27
CA SER A 610 -17.56 0.83 -16.80
C SER A 610 -17.28 -0.55 -16.20
N LEU A 611 -18.31 -1.40 -16.09
CA LEU A 611 -18.18 -2.82 -15.70
C LEU A 611 -18.92 -3.71 -16.71
N ASN A 612 -18.19 -4.61 -17.37
CA ASN A 612 -18.75 -5.52 -18.37
C ASN A 612 -18.36 -6.97 -18.04
N VAL A 613 -19.32 -7.86 -17.79
CA VAL A 613 -19.06 -9.27 -17.44
C VAL A 613 -19.89 -10.20 -18.32
N GLY A 614 -19.24 -11.10 -19.05
CA GLY A 614 -19.87 -12.08 -19.95
C GLY A 614 -19.57 -13.53 -19.55
N LEU A 615 -20.59 -14.24 -19.11
CA LEU A 615 -20.50 -15.61 -18.58
C LEU A 615 -21.42 -16.54 -19.36
N THR A 616 -20.96 -17.76 -19.65
CA THR A 616 -21.80 -18.77 -20.31
C THR A 616 -22.60 -19.63 -19.32
N GLY A 617 -22.20 -19.65 -18.03
CA GLY A 617 -22.80 -20.44 -16.95
C GLY A 617 -23.44 -19.56 -15.86
N LEU A 618 -23.15 -19.83 -14.58
CA LEU A 618 -23.79 -19.20 -13.41
C LEU A 618 -23.01 -18.00 -12.86
N TYR A 619 -23.69 -16.90 -12.56
CA TYR A 619 -23.23 -15.89 -11.59
C TYR A 619 -23.94 -16.07 -10.24
N SER A 620 -23.19 -16.22 -9.15
CA SER A 620 -23.72 -16.40 -7.78
C SER A 620 -22.84 -15.74 -6.70
N GLY A 621 -23.20 -15.90 -5.44
CA GLY A 621 -22.39 -15.53 -4.27
C GLY A 621 -23.00 -14.40 -3.42
N ASN A 622 -22.53 -14.26 -2.18
CA ASN A 622 -23.08 -13.32 -1.18
C ASN A 622 -22.54 -11.89 -1.31
N GLY A 623 -21.66 -11.65 -2.27
CA GLY A 623 -20.90 -10.43 -2.43
C GLY A 623 -21.63 -9.35 -3.23
N ARG A 624 -20.85 -8.34 -3.62
CA ARG A 624 -21.32 -7.19 -4.38
C ARG A 624 -20.66 -7.10 -5.75
N LEU A 625 -21.48 -6.86 -6.77
CA LEU A 625 -21.06 -6.38 -8.08
C LEU A 625 -21.53 -4.94 -8.26
N SER A 626 -20.63 -4.00 -8.54
CA SER A 626 -21.08 -2.63 -8.76
C SER A 626 -20.25 -1.77 -9.70
N SER A 627 -20.91 -0.82 -10.34
CA SER A 627 -20.30 0.16 -11.24
C SER A 627 -20.77 1.57 -10.86
N ARG A 628 -19.90 2.59 -10.85
CA ARG A 628 -20.35 3.99 -10.81
C ARG A 628 -20.71 4.53 -12.19
N GLY A 629 -20.14 3.96 -13.26
CA GLY A 629 -20.62 4.14 -14.63
C GLY A 629 -21.56 3.01 -15.02
N ASP A 630 -21.55 2.63 -16.30
CA ASP A 630 -22.45 1.62 -16.85
C ASP A 630 -22.10 0.20 -16.37
N LEU A 631 -23.11 -0.67 -16.31
CA LEU A 631 -22.97 -2.08 -15.93
C LEU A 631 -23.64 -2.98 -16.97
N SER A 632 -22.86 -3.86 -17.60
CA SER A 632 -23.36 -4.95 -18.45
C SER A 632 -23.03 -6.31 -17.85
N LEU A 633 -24.05 -7.15 -17.64
CA LEU A 633 -23.90 -8.54 -17.17
C LEU A 633 -24.64 -9.50 -18.11
N TYR A 634 -23.91 -10.36 -18.81
CA TYR A 634 -24.46 -11.49 -19.55
C TYR A 634 -24.14 -12.79 -18.81
N THR A 635 -25.13 -13.64 -18.56
CA THR A 635 -24.92 -14.93 -17.87
C THR A 635 -25.94 -15.99 -18.30
N GLY A 636 -25.60 -17.27 -18.14
CA GLY A 636 -26.53 -18.38 -18.38
C GLY A 636 -27.61 -18.46 -17.29
N GLN A 637 -27.21 -18.29 -16.03
CA GLN A 637 -28.09 -18.27 -14.85
C GLN A 637 -27.60 -17.22 -13.85
N LEU A 638 -28.52 -16.60 -13.11
CA LEU A 638 -28.18 -15.60 -12.09
C LEU A 638 -28.87 -15.95 -10.78
N GLN A 639 -28.08 -16.14 -9.71
CA GLN A 639 -28.59 -16.38 -8.36
C GLN A 639 -28.04 -15.34 -7.40
N LEU A 640 -28.92 -14.52 -6.82
CA LEU A 640 -28.58 -13.53 -5.79
C LEU A 640 -29.16 -13.95 -4.44
N PRO A 641 -28.35 -14.51 -3.51
CA PRO A 641 -28.74 -14.72 -2.11
C PRO A 641 -29.16 -13.43 -1.39
N GLU A 642 -29.77 -13.55 -0.19
CA GLU A 642 -30.37 -12.44 0.56
C GLU A 642 -29.45 -11.22 0.76
N VAL A 643 -28.15 -11.43 0.97
CA VAL A 643 -27.18 -10.34 1.24
C VAL A 643 -26.44 -9.88 -0.03
N ALA A 644 -26.63 -10.58 -1.15
CA ALA A 644 -25.95 -10.28 -2.40
C ALA A 644 -26.53 -9.01 -3.04
N SER A 645 -25.67 -8.25 -3.74
CA SER A 645 -26.16 -7.09 -4.47
C SER A 645 -25.48 -6.83 -5.81
N ILE A 646 -26.27 -6.41 -6.78
CA ILE A 646 -25.83 -5.82 -8.06
C ILE A 646 -26.31 -4.37 -8.10
N ALA A 647 -25.39 -3.43 -8.32
CA ALA A 647 -25.71 -2.00 -8.33
C ALA A 647 -24.98 -1.22 -9.44
N SER A 648 -25.69 -0.33 -10.13
CA SER A 648 -25.09 0.55 -11.15
C SER A 648 -25.39 2.03 -10.94
N GLY A 649 -24.39 2.86 -11.24
CA GLY A 649 -24.45 4.32 -11.23
C GLY A 649 -24.89 4.89 -12.58
N GLY A 650 -24.52 4.22 -13.67
CA GLY A 650 -24.98 4.48 -15.03
C GLY A 650 -25.99 3.44 -15.51
N ASP A 651 -26.16 3.32 -16.82
CA ASP A 651 -27.16 2.43 -17.42
C ASP A 651 -26.80 0.96 -17.17
N SER A 652 -27.81 0.16 -16.86
CA SER A 652 -27.64 -1.27 -16.58
C SER A 652 -28.29 -2.13 -17.64
N THR A 653 -27.53 -3.04 -18.23
CA THR A 653 -28.06 -4.11 -19.08
C THR A 653 -27.71 -5.47 -18.49
N ILE A 654 -28.72 -6.22 -18.05
CA ILE A 654 -28.55 -7.56 -17.50
C ILE A 654 -29.30 -8.54 -18.40
N THR A 655 -28.58 -9.53 -18.93
CA THR A 655 -29.12 -10.58 -19.78
C THR A 655 -28.83 -11.95 -19.18
N VAL A 656 -29.87 -12.70 -18.87
CA VAL A 656 -29.81 -14.04 -18.28
C VAL A 656 -30.47 -15.04 -19.24
N ALA A 657 -29.72 -15.96 -19.82
CA ALA A 657 -30.27 -16.88 -20.82
C ALA A 657 -31.37 -17.80 -20.25
N GLY A 658 -31.23 -18.20 -18.98
CA GLY A 658 -32.15 -19.10 -18.26
C GLY A 658 -32.89 -18.41 -17.12
N LEU A 659 -32.73 -18.95 -15.91
CA LEU A 659 -33.42 -18.49 -14.70
C LEU A 659 -32.61 -17.42 -13.97
N LEU A 660 -33.27 -16.31 -13.63
CA LEU A 660 -32.83 -15.34 -12.63
C LEU A 660 -33.59 -15.60 -11.32
N THR A 661 -32.87 -15.85 -10.23
CA THR A 661 -33.43 -15.91 -8.86
C THR A 661 -32.83 -14.80 -8.02
N ASN A 662 -33.64 -13.87 -7.55
CA ASN A 662 -33.22 -12.74 -6.73
C ASN A 662 -33.85 -12.81 -5.34
N TYR A 663 -33.07 -13.19 -4.32
CA TYR A 663 -33.41 -12.97 -2.90
C TYR A 663 -32.78 -11.68 -2.35
N GLY A 664 -31.71 -11.19 -2.98
CA GLY A 664 -30.98 -10.00 -2.58
C GLY A 664 -31.47 -8.71 -3.25
N ARG A 665 -30.54 -7.89 -3.75
CA ARG A 665 -30.84 -6.60 -4.36
C ARG A 665 -30.21 -6.44 -5.74
N LEU A 666 -31.02 -6.09 -6.73
CA LEU A 666 -30.59 -5.73 -8.08
C LEU A 666 -31.16 -4.34 -8.41
N THR A 667 -30.32 -3.32 -8.43
CA THR A 667 -30.80 -1.94 -8.63
C THR A 667 -29.89 -1.11 -9.52
N SER A 668 -30.48 -0.30 -10.40
CA SER A 668 -29.77 0.75 -11.15
C SER A 668 -30.19 2.13 -10.64
N THR A 669 -29.28 3.10 -10.59
CA THR A 669 -29.65 4.51 -10.34
C THR A 669 -30.06 5.24 -11.64
N SER A 670 -29.63 4.74 -12.79
CA SER A 670 -30.11 5.11 -14.12
C SER A 670 -31.08 4.05 -14.65
N ASP A 671 -31.25 3.93 -15.97
CA ASP A 671 -32.12 2.93 -16.58
C ASP A 671 -31.64 1.49 -16.27
N LEU A 672 -32.61 0.57 -16.20
CA LEU A 672 -32.36 -0.87 -16.10
C LEU A 672 -33.10 -1.61 -17.21
N THR A 673 -32.33 -2.27 -18.07
CA THR A 673 -32.83 -3.26 -19.03
C THR A 673 -32.49 -4.65 -18.53
N LEU A 674 -33.51 -5.46 -18.22
CA LEU A 674 -33.37 -6.83 -17.77
C LEU A 674 -34.04 -7.81 -18.75
N ASN A 675 -33.24 -8.66 -19.38
CA ASN A 675 -33.72 -9.72 -20.27
C ASN A 675 -33.45 -11.08 -19.63
N THR A 676 -34.47 -11.90 -19.39
CA THR A 676 -34.29 -13.20 -18.73
C THR A 676 -35.22 -14.28 -19.25
N GLY A 677 -34.78 -15.54 -19.31
CA GLY A 677 -35.64 -16.66 -19.64
C GLY A 677 -36.85 -16.73 -18.70
N SER A 678 -36.61 -16.86 -17.40
CA SER A 678 -37.63 -16.74 -16.34
C SER A 678 -37.07 -15.94 -15.15
N LEU A 679 -37.94 -15.29 -14.37
CA LEU A 679 -37.55 -14.48 -13.23
C LEU A 679 -38.35 -14.86 -11.97
N ASN A 680 -37.64 -15.26 -10.92
CA ASN A 680 -38.15 -15.39 -9.56
C ASN A 680 -37.56 -14.26 -8.70
N ASN A 681 -38.36 -13.25 -8.37
CA ASN A 681 -37.98 -12.16 -7.50
C ASN A 681 -38.62 -12.32 -6.11
N TYR A 682 -37.76 -12.52 -5.11
CA TYR A 682 -38.08 -12.52 -3.67
C TYR A 682 -37.46 -11.32 -2.95
N GLY A 683 -36.53 -10.63 -3.62
CA GLY A 683 -35.78 -9.50 -3.11
C GLY A 683 -36.24 -8.15 -3.69
N THR A 684 -35.31 -7.19 -3.75
CA THR A 684 -35.54 -5.88 -4.36
C THR A 684 -34.96 -5.85 -5.77
N LEU A 685 -35.77 -5.47 -6.74
CA LEU A 685 -35.39 -5.21 -8.13
C LEU A 685 -35.87 -3.82 -8.54
N GLY A 686 -35.01 -2.97 -9.09
CA GLY A 686 -35.52 -1.70 -9.60
C GLY A 686 -34.54 -0.77 -10.28
N SER A 687 -35.08 0.34 -10.76
CA SER A 687 -34.34 1.41 -11.44
C SER A 687 -34.70 2.76 -10.84
N GLY A 688 -33.73 3.67 -10.77
CA GLY A 688 -33.95 5.09 -10.46
C GLY A 688 -34.58 5.88 -11.61
N GLN A 689 -34.62 5.32 -12.81
CA GLN A 689 -35.21 5.89 -14.02
C GLN A 689 -36.15 4.85 -14.66
N ASP A 690 -36.00 4.53 -15.95
CA ASP A 690 -36.87 3.60 -16.65
C ASP A 690 -36.48 2.13 -16.36
N LEU A 691 -37.48 1.27 -16.16
CA LEU A 691 -37.31 -0.17 -16.01
C LEU A 691 -37.94 -0.89 -17.20
N THR A 692 -37.14 -1.57 -18.01
CA THR A 692 -37.63 -2.51 -19.02
C THR A 692 -37.25 -3.93 -18.62
N LEU A 693 -38.25 -4.78 -18.38
CA LEU A 693 -38.07 -6.17 -17.98
C LEU A 693 -38.74 -7.08 -19.00
N THR A 694 -37.96 -7.96 -19.64
CA THR A 694 -38.46 -8.95 -20.60
C THR A 694 -38.27 -10.36 -20.05
N SER A 695 -39.34 -11.14 -19.91
CA SER A 695 -39.26 -12.54 -19.45
C SER A 695 -40.38 -13.45 -19.96
N SER A 696 -40.15 -14.77 -20.09
CA SER A 696 -41.24 -15.69 -20.40
C SER A 696 -42.22 -15.86 -19.22
N ALA A 697 -41.72 -15.78 -17.98
CA ALA A 697 -42.51 -15.90 -16.77
C ALA A 697 -41.88 -15.09 -15.64
N LEU A 698 -42.68 -14.22 -15.02
CA LEU A 698 -42.28 -13.36 -13.90
C LEU A 698 -43.06 -13.75 -12.64
N LEU A 699 -42.35 -14.31 -11.65
CA LEU A 699 -42.83 -14.49 -10.29
C LEU A 699 -42.21 -13.39 -9.42
N ASN A 700 -43.06 -12.55 -8.82
CA ASN A 700 -42.68 -11.63 -7.74
C ASN A 700 -43.40 -12.08 -6.47
N ASP A 701 -42.66 -12.61 -5.49
CA ASP A 701 -43.23 -13.19 -4.26
C ASP A 701 -42.54 -12.62 -3.03
N HIS A 702 -43.29 -11.92 -2.16
CA HIS A 702 -42.75 -11.12 -1.04
C HIS A 702 -41.63 -10.11 -1.42
N GLY A 703 -41.41 -9.88 -2.72
CA GLY A 703 -40.39 -8.99 -3.27
C GLY A 703 -40.92 -7.61 -3.64
N LEU A 704 -40.00 -6.75 -4.07
CA LEU A 704 -40.26 -5.42 -4.60
C LEU A 704 -39.70 -5.31 -6.02
N ILE A 705 -40.54 -4.86 -6.96
CA ILE A 705 -40.14 -4.37 -8.28
C ILE A 705 -40.50 -2.89 -8.37
N PHE A 706 -39.54 -2.01 -8.68
CA PHE A 706 -39.83 -0.58 -8.78
C PHE A 706 -39.09 0.17 -9.90
N SER A 707 -39.67 1.31 -10.33
CA SER A 707 -39.03 2.28 -11.23
C SER A 707 -39.21 3.72 -10.76
N GLY A 708 -38.21 4.55 -11.06
CA GLY A 708 -38.27 6.00 -10.81
C GLY A 708 -39.00 6.79 -11.90
N ARG A 709 -39.14 6.19 -13.10
CA ARG A 709 -39.91 6.69 -14.24
C ARG A 709 -40.77 5.55 -14.80
N ASP A 710 -40.82 5.37 -16.12
CA ASP A 710 -41.72 4.42 -16.75
C ASP A 710 -41.25 2.97 -16.55
N MET A 711 -42.21 2.07 -16.34
CA MET A 711 -41.96 0.64 -16.19
C MET A 711 -42.67 -0.13 -17.31
N GLY A 712 -41.90 -0.91 -18.07
CA GLY A 712 -42.42 -1.86 -19.05
C GLY A 712 -42.09 -3.29 -18.65
N LEU A 713 -43.11 -4.08 -18.31
CA LEU A 713 -43.01 -5.50 -18.01
C LEU A 713 -43.51 -6.32 -19.20
N ARG A 714 -42.58 -6.78 -20.03
CA ARG A 714 -42.83 -7.59 -21.23
C ARG A 714 -42.75 -9.07 -20.86
N VAL A 715 -43.89 -9.66 -20.50
CA VAL A 715 -43.97 -10.97 -19.84
C VAL A 715 -44.96 -11.93 -20.51
N GLY A 716 -44.59 -13.21 -20.59
CA GLY A 716 -45.52 -14.27 -21.02
C GLY A 716 -46.58 -14.60 -19.96
N SER A 717 -46.20 -14.58 -18.68
CA SER A 717 -47.08 -14.64 -17.52
C SER A 717 -46.49 -13.87 -16.34
N LEU A 718 -47.36 -13.27 -15.52
CA LEU A 718 -47.00 -12.56 -14.29
C LEU A 718 -47.79 -13.12 -13.11
N THR A 719 -47.08 -13.47 -12.04
CA THR A 719 -47.64 -13.74 -10.70
C THR A 719 -47.00 -12.80 -9.69
N ASN A 720 -47.78 -11.87 -9.13
CA ASN A 720 -47.42 -10.98 -8.03
C ASN A 720 -48.13 -11.46 -6.76
N SER A 721 -47.39 -12.05 -5.82
CA SER A 721 -47.91 -12.77 -4.65
C SER A 721 -47.35 -12.17 -3.36
N TYR A 722 -48.19 -11.56 -2.51
CA TYR A 722 -47.76 -10.84 -1.29
C TYR A 722 -46.63 -9.81 -1.54
N ALA A 723 -46.53 -9.32 -2.77
CA ALA A 723 -45.39 -8.56 -3.27
C ALA A 723 -45.85 -7.22 -3.87
N SER A 724 -44.89 -6.33 -4.13
CA SER A 724 -45.15 -5.00 -4.65
C SER A 724 -44.49 -4.77 -6.01
N ILE A 725 -45.26 -4.25 -6.96
CA ILE A 725 -44.79 -3.67 -8.22
C ILE A 725 -45.19 -2.20 -8.21
N TYR A 726 -44.21 -1.30 -8.29
CA TYR A 726 -44.43 0.14 -8.08
C TYR A 726 -43.69 1.00 -9.11
N SER A 727 -44.43 1.75 -9.93
CA SER A 727 -43.86 2.71 -10.88
C SER A 727 -44.16 4.15 -10.46
N LEU A 728 -43.13 4.99 -10.34
CA LEU A 728 -43.31 6.44 -10.18
C LEU A 728 -43.76 7.13 -11.49
N GLY A 729 -43.59 6.47 -12.64
CA GLY A 729 -44.11 6.88 -13.94
C GLY A 729 -45.29 6.02 -14.37
N ASN A 730 -45.40 5.77 -15.68
CA ASN A 730 -46.38 4.86 -16.26
C ASN A 730 -45.99 3.40 -16.01
N LEU A 731 -46.97 2.49 -16.06
CA LEU A 731 -46.75 1.05 -15.98
C LEU A 731 -47.46 0.34 -17.15
N ASP A 732 -46.70 -0.36 -17.99
CA ASP A 732 -47.25 -1.22 -19.03
C ASP A 732 -46.87 -2.68 -18.75
N ILE A 733 -47.87 -3.58 -18.79
CA ILE A 733 -47.70 -5.02 -18.62
C ILE A 733 -48.37 -5.73 -19.79
N ASP A 734 -47.56 -6.30 -20.68
CA ASP A 734 -47.98 -6.99 -21.89
C ASP A 734 -46.97 -8.08 -22.28
N ARG A 735 -47.11 -8.73 -23.44
CA ARG A 735 -46.17 -9.79 -23.89
C ARG A 735 -44.91 -9.25 -24.56
N ASP A 736 -44.97 -8.10 -25.24
CA ASP A 736 -43.95 -7.69 -26.22
C ASP A 736 -43.67 -6.18 -26.32
N GLY A 737 -44.31 -5.34 -25.50
CA GLY A 737 -44.24 -3.89 -25.53
C GLY A 737 -45.06 -3.24 -26.65
N ALA A 738 -45.87 -4.02 -27.36
CA ALA A 738 -46.74 -3.55 -28.44
C ALA A 738 -48.23 -3.79 -28.15
N GLY A 739 -48.59 -4.12 -26.91
CA GLY A 739 -49.94 -4.45 -26.45
C GLY A 739 -50.39 -5.88 -26.74
N GLY A 740 -49.45 -6.78 -27.08
CA GLY A 740 -49.74 -8.22 -27.23
C GLY A 740 -50.12 -8.85 -25.90
N TRP A 741 -51.12 -9.75 -25.89
CA TRP A 741 -51.61 -10.31 -24.62
C TRP A 741 -50.62 -11.30 -24.00
N ALA A 742 -50.31 -11.09 -22.72
CA ALA A 742 -49.76 -12.14 -21.87
C ALA A 742 -50.80 -13.28 -21.67
N THR A 743 -50.34 -14.43 -21.20
CA THR A 743 -51.24 -15.54 -20.84
C THR A 743 -52.03 -15.19 -19.58
N SER A 744 -51.34 -14.71 -18.54
CA SER A 744 -51.98 -14.34 -17.28
C SER A 744 -51.25 -13.20 -16.57
N ILE A 745 -52.02 -12.35 -15.88
CA ILE A 745 -51.56 -11.39 -14.88
C ILE A 745 -52.31 -11.71 -13.59
N ILE A 746 -51.63 -12.29 -12.60
CA ILE A 746 -52.22 -12.67 -11.32
C ILE A 746 -51.62 -11.78 -10.23
N ASN A 747 -52.47 -11.00 -9.56
CA ASN A 747 -52.16 -10.21 -8.38
C ASN A 747 -52.87 -10.81 -7.16
N SER A 748 -52.10 -11.45 -6.28
CA SER A 748 -52.60 -12.27 -5.16
C SER A 748 -52.09 -11.74 -3.82
N SER A 749 -52.99 -11.17 -3.00
CA SER A 749 -52.67 -10.34 -1.84
C SER A 749 -51.53 -9.31 -2.08
N GLY A 750 -51.40 -8.81 -3.31
CA GLY A 750 -50.27 -8.01 -3.77
C GLY A 750 -50.66 -6.59 -4.19
N LEU A 751 -49.65 -5.74 -4.35
CA LEU A 751 -49.79 -4.37 -4.83
C LEU A 751 -49.21 -4.24 -6.24
N ILE A 752 -50.01 -3.76 -7.19
CA ILE A 752 -49.55 -3.25 -8.48
C ILE A 752 -49.97 -1.78 -8.55
N GLN A 753 -48.99 -0.87 -8.58
CA GLN A 753 -49.24 0.56 -8.56
C GLN A 753 -48.41 1.32 -9.58
N SER A 754 -49.03 2.33 -10.18
CA SER A 754 -48.39 3.38 -10.97
C SER A 754 -48.85 4.74 -10.45
N ASP A 755 -47.93 5.68 -10.25
CA ASP A 755 -48.25 7.10 -10.00
C ASP A 755 -48.71 7.79 -11.31
N GLY A 756 -48.30 7.26 -12.48
CA GLY A 756 -48.79 7.62 -13.81
C GLY A 756 -49.97 6.76 -14.29
N SER A 757 -50.07 6.58 -15.60
CA SER A 757 -51.10 5.73 -16.22
C SER A 757 -50.64 4.26 -16.27
N MET A 758 -51.60 3.33 -16.26
CA MET A 758 -51.36 1.89 -16.28
C MET A 758 -52.09 1.20 -17.43
N SER A 759 -51.40 0.30 -18.12
CA SER A 759 -51.92 -0.55 -19.20
C SER A 759 -51.64 -2.02 -18.89
N LEU A 760 -52.68 -2.86 -18.89
CA LEU A 760 -52.58 -4.31 -18.63
C LEU A 760 -53.18 -5.07 -19.81
N ALA A 761 -52.40 -5.95 -20.44
CA ALA A 761 -52.82 -6.76 -21.59
C ALA A 761 -52.60 -8.26 -21.38
N ALA A 762 -53.67 -9.04 -21.11
CA ALA A 762 -53.56 -10.48 -20.86
C ALA A 762 -54.83 -11.28 -21.16
N SER A 763 -54.69 -12.58 -21.42
CA SER A 763 -55.84 -13.49 -21.60
C SER A 763 -56.64 -13.63 -20.31
N THR A 764 -55.98 -13.60 -19.16
CA THR A 764 -56.62 -13.58 -17.83
C THR A 764 -55.93 -12.56 -16.93
N VAL A 765 -56.71 -11.72 -16.25
CA VAL A 765 -56.26 -10.79 -15.22
C VAL A 765 -56.99 -11.14 -13.92
N GLU A 766 -56.26 -11.56 -12.89
CA GLU A 766 -56.81 -11.93 -11.59
C GLU A 766 -56.30 -10.97 -10.51
N ASN A 767 -57.22 -10.34 -9.78
CA ASN A 767 -56.96 -9.52 -8.61
C ASN A 767 -57.68 -10.15 -7.42
N ILE A 768 -56.97 -11.00 -6.67
CA ILE A 768 -57.55 -11.94 -5.72
C ILE A 768 -56.84 -11.92 -4.37
N ARG A 769 -57.48 -12.46 -3.34
CA ARG A 769 -56.81 -12.79 -2.08
C ARG A 769 -56.14 -14.15 -2.21
N ALA A 770 -54.88 -14.25 -1.78
CA ALA A 770 -54.16 -15.51 -1.73
C ALA A 770 -54.79 -16.53 -0.77
N LEU A 771 -55.43 -16.07 0.30
CA LEU A 771 -56.20 -16.88 1.23
C LEU A 771 -57.57 -16.23 1.46
N LEU A 772 -58.65 -16.94 1.13
CA LEU A 772 -60.00 -16.58 1.52
C LEU A 772 -60.84 -17.85 1.68
N THR A 773 -61.04 -18.26 2.93
CA THR A 773 -61.80 -19.48 3.25
C THR A 773 -63.18 -19.10 3.75
N ILE A 774 -64.21 -19.51 3.00
CA ILE A 774 -65.62 -19.23 3.30
C ILE A 774 -66.28 -20.52 3.78
N SER A 775 -66.95 -20.46 4.93
CA SER A 775 -67.76 -21.54 5.49
C SER A 775 -69.23 -21.12 5.45
N ASN A 776 -70.03 -21.81 4.62
CA ASN A 776 -71.48 -21.65 4.58
C ASN A 776 -72.12 -22.73 5.46
N ALA A 777 -72.41 -22.39 6.72
CA ALA A 777 -72.96 -23.33 7.69
C ALA A 777 -74.48 -23.57 7.51
N GLY A 778 -75.17 -22.76 6.68
CA GLY A 778 -76.62 -22.81 6.57
C GLY A 778 -77.30 -22.61 7.93
N ILE A 779 -78.40 -23.33 8.18
CA ILE A 779 -79.06 -23.36 9.50
C ILE A 779 -78.19 -24.13 10.50
N TYR A 780 -77.53 -23.42 11.42
CA TYR A 780 -76.66 -24.05 12.43
C TYR A 780 -77.37 -24.33 13.76
N THR A 781 -78.55 -23.74 13.99
CA THR A 781 -79.38 -24.03 15.17
C THR A 781 -80.84 -23.62 14.96
N ALA A 782 -81.77 -24.34 15.59
CA ALA A 782 -83.18 -23.96 15.61
C ALA A 782 -83.90 -24.44 16.88
N ARG A 783 -84.93 -23.71 17.33
CA ARG A 783 -85.85 -24.12 18.40
C ARG A 783 -87.31 -23.93 18.02
N ILE A 784 -88.18 -24.69 18.68
CA ILE A 784 -89.63 -24.62 18.52
C ILE A 784 -90.25 -24.49 19.91
N LYS A 785 -91.05 -23.45 20.13
CA LYS A 785 -91.63 -23.13 21.45
C LYS A 785 -93.10 -22.73 21.33
N GLU A 786 -93.96 -23.26 22.20
CA GLU A 786 -95.35 -22.78 22.29
C GLU A 786 -95.34 -21.36 22.87
N ILE A 787 -95.97 -20.43 22.17
CA ILE A 787 -96.19 -19.06 22.63
C ILE A 787 -97.65 -18.88 23.04
N ARG A 788 -97.94 -17.75 23.70
CA ARG A 788 -99.27 -17.46 24.22
C ARG A 788 -100.28 -17.38 23.06
N CYS A 789 -101.34 -18.19 23.15
CA CYS A 789 -102.53 -18.06 22.31
C CYS A 789 -103.29 -16.79 22.71
N ILE A 790 -103.55 -15.90 21.75
CA ILE A 790 -104.32 -14.66 21.91
C ILE A 790 -105.38 -14.61 20.82
N GLU A 791 -106.64 -14.73 21.24
CA GLU A 791 -107.81 -14.79 20.37
C GLU A 791 -107.98 -13.47 19.60
N GLY A 792 -108.22 -13.57 18.28
CA GLY A 792 -108.33 -12.42 17.38
C GLY A 792 -106.99 -11.79 16.96
N VAL A 793 -105.87 -12.21 17.55
CA VAL A 793 -104.53 -11.67 17.25
C VAL A 793 -103.67 -12.71 16.53
N ASN A 794 -103.32 -13.81 17.21
CA ASN A 794 -102.50 -14.89 16.65
C ASN A 794 -103.21 -16.26 16.65
N ALA A 795 -104.48 -16.29 17.04
CA ALA A 795 -105.32 -17.47 17.05
C ALA A 795 -106.79 -17.14 16.83
N GLY A 796 -107.55 -18.09 16.30
CA GLY A 796 -109.00 -17.95 16.10
C GLY A 796 -109.82 -18.29 17.35
N ASP A 797 -109.35 -19.21 18.19
CA ASP A 797 -109.99 -19.64 19.44
C ASP A 797 -108.93 -20.14 20.44
N CYS A 798 -108.93 -19.59 21.66
CA CYS A 798 -107.96 -19.93 22.72
C CYS A 798 -108.58 -20.69 23.92
N SER A 799 -109.86 -21.05 23.85
CA SER A 799 -110.61 -21.70 24.94
C SER A 799 -111.00 -23.15 24.60
N GLY A 800 -111.06 -24.05 25.59
CA GLY A 800 -111.43 -25.46 25.38
C GLY A 800 -110.57 -26.17 24.31
N LYS A 801 -111.19 -26.53 23.18
CA LYS A 801 -110.49 -27.01 21.98
C LYS A 801 -109.84 -25.81 21.27
N ARG A 802 -108.63 -25.46 21.69
CA ARG A 802 -107.93 -24.24 21.28
C ARG A 802 -106.98 -24.44 20.10
N ASN A 803 -106.70 -23.36 19.36
CA ASN A 803 -105.51 -23.26 18.54
C ASN A 803 -104.26 -23.20 19.44
N ARG A 804 -103.15 -23.79 19.00
CA ARG A 804 -101.84 -23.59 19.62
C ARG A 804 -100.95 -22.80 18.69
N VAL A 805 -100.16 -21.91 19.25
CA VAL A 805 -99.29 -21.02 18.50
C VAL A 805 -97.85 -21.37 18.83
N TRP A 806 -97.04 -21.62 17.81
CA TRP A 806 -95.66 -22.08 17.93
C TRP A 806 -94.73 -21.08 17.27
N GLU A 807 -93.72 -20.67 18.01
CA GLU A 807 -92.60 -19.89 17.52
C GLU A 807 -91.48 -20.84 17.12
N ILE A 808 -91.08 -20.79 15.86
CA ILE A 808 -89.87 -21.42 15.35
C ILE A 808 -88.81 -20.33 15.23
N VAL A 809 -87.69 -20.52 15.91
CA VAL A 809 -86.52 -19.66 15.78
C VAL A 809 -85.45 -20.49 15.10
N GLN A 810 -84.97 -20.06 13.93
CA GLN A 810 -83.81 -20.64 13.25
C GLN A 810 -82.69 -19.61 13.17
N ARG A 811 -81.43 -20.05 13.20
CA ARG A 811 -80.27 -19.18 12.97
C ARG A 811 -79.41 -19.73 11.84
N ASP A 812 -79.04 -18.84 10.94
CA ASP A 812 -78.28 -19.11 9.72
C ASP A 812 -76.94 -18.35 9.77
N LYS A 813 -75.84 -18.97 9.34
CA LYS A 813 -74.50 -18.33 9.39
C LYS A 813 -73.67 -18.54 8.11
N LEU A 814 -73.11 -17.44 7.61
CA LEU A 814 -72.01 -17.42 6.63
C LEU A 814 -70.80 -16.77 7.30
N GLU A 815 -69.69 -17.51 7.42
CA GLU A 815 -68.49 -17.03 8.10
C GLU A 815 -67.26 -17.13 7.20
N VAL A 816 -66.39 -16.13 7.31
CA VAL A 816 -65.04 -16.18 6.74
C VAL A 816 -64.11 -16.68 7.84
N THR A 817 -63.50 -17.84 7.64
CA THR A 817 -62.69 -18.51 8.67
C THR A 817 -61.20 -18.14 8.58
N ALA A 818 -60.75 -17.70 7.41
CA ALA A 818 -59.42 -17.13 7.20
C ALA A 818 -59.42 -16.20 5.98
N ALA A 819 -58.70 -15.08 6.06
CA ALA A 819 -58.50 -14.16 4.94
C ALA A 819 -57.11 -13.51 5.00
N SER A 820 -56.40 -13.44 3.87
CA SER A 820 -55.21 -12.61 3.67
C SER A 820 -55.61 -11.16 3.36
N ALA A 821 -54.64 -10.25 3.25
CA ALA A 821 -54.89 -8.88 2.79
C ALA A 821 -55.55 -8.85 1.38
N ALA A 822 -56.30 -7.78 1.10
CA ALA A 822 -56.83 -7.54 -0.24
C ALA A 822 -55.69 -7.28 -1.23
N SER A 823 -55.81 -7.78 -2.45
CA SER A 823 -54.98 -7.29 -3.55
C SER A 823 -55.43 -5.90 -4.01
N SER A 824 -54.48 -5.14 -4.54
CA SER A 824 -54.72 -3.81 -5.09
C SER A 824 -54.04 -3.61 -6.45
N ILE A 825 -54.80 -3.15 -7.44
CA ILE A 825 -54.30 -2.62 -8.72
C ILE A 825 -54.69 -1.15 -8.81
N THR A 826 -53.71 -0.25 -8.87
CA THR A 826 -53.99 1.19 -8.74
C THR A 826 -53.18 2.08 -9.69
N ALA A 827 -53.86 2.94 -10.45
CA ALA A 827 -53.21 3.94 -11.30
C ALA A 827 -53.45 5.37 -10.79
N GLY A 828 -52.42 6.22 -10.85
CA GLY A 828 -52.51 7.64 -10.55
C GLY A 828 -53.15 8.44 -11.70
N GLY A 829 -52.96 7.98 -12.94
CA GLY A 829 -53.60 8.45 -14.17
C GLY A 829 -54.70 7.49 -14.65
N ASN A 830 -54.74 7.22 -15.95
CA ASN A 830 -55.71 6.30 -16.56
C ASN A 830 -55.32 4.83 -16.28
N LEU A 831 -56.30 3.93 -16.21
CA LEU A 831 -56.09 2.49 -16.15
C LEU A 831 -56.82 1.82 -17.32
N ASP A 832 -56.08 1.20 -18.22
CA ASP A 832 -56.59 0.47 -19.37
C ASP A 832 -56.31 -1.03 -19.25
N ILE A 833 -57.35 -1.86 -19.28
CA ILE A 833 -57.25 -3.33 -19.25
C ILE A 833 -57.79 -3.91 -20.55
N LYS A 834 -56.95 -4.67 -21.27
CA LYS A 834 -57.31 -5.37 -22.50
C LYS A 834 -57.09 -6.86 -22.31
N GLY A 835 -58.13 -7.67 -22.46
CA GLY A 835 -57.95 -9.09 -22.18
C GLY A 835 -59.12 -10.01 -22.43
N GLY A 836 -58.97 -11.24 -21.98
CA GLY A 836 -60.06 -12.22 -21.93
C GLY A 836 -60.87 -12.04 -20.65
N ASP A 837 -60.44 -12.67 -19.55
CA ASP A 837 -61.21 -12.68 -18.30
C ASP A 837 -60.58 -11.77 -17.26
N LEU A 838 -61.37 -10.86 -16.68
CA LEU A 838 -60.98 -10.06 -15.51
C LEU A 838 -61.74 -10.55 -14.28
N LEU A 839 -61.01 -11.10 -13.30
CA LEU A 839 -61.53 -11.53 -12.01
C LEU A 839 -61.04 -10.59 -10.91
N ASN A 840 -61.95 -9.86 -10.27
CA ASN A 840 -61.68 -9.08 -9.06
C ASN A 840 -62.45 -9.71 -7.89
N HIS A 841 -61.75 -10.44 -7.01
CA HIS A 841 -62.38 -11.16 -5.91
C HIS A 841 -61.95 -10.61 -4.56
N SER A 842 -62.91 -10.01 -3.83
CA SER A 842 -62.69 -9.39 -2.51
C SER A 842 -61.47 -8.45 -2.45
N SER A 843 -61.18 -7.77 -3.56
CA SER A 843 -59.97 -6.97 -3.82
C SER A 843 -60.31 -5.66 -4.54
N THR A 844 -59.33 -4.76 -4.71
CA THR A 844 -59.56 -3.40 -5.25
C THR A 844 -58.84 -3.15 -6.57
N ILE A 845 -59.54 -2.56 -7.53
CA ILE A 845 -59.00 -1.97 -8.76
C ILE A 845 -59.43 -0.50 -8.80
N ALA A 846 -58.49 0.43 -8.93
CA ALA A 846 -58.80 1.87 -8.89
C ALA A 846 -57.92 2.72 -9.81
N SER A 847 -58.47 3.81 -10.34
CA SER A 847 -57.71 4.85 -11.05
C SER A 847 -58.13 6.27 -10.63
N SER A 848 -57.19 7.23 -10.64
CA SER A 848 -57.53 8.66 -10.48
C SER A 848 -57.88 9.35 -11.81
N GLY A 849 -57.58 8.72 -12.94
CA GLY A 849 -58.07 9.11 -14.26
C GLY A 849 -59.26 8.26 -14.68
N ASN A 850 -59.36 7.94 -15.97
CA ASN A 850 -60.38 7.04 -16.50
C ASN A 850 -60.03 5.57 -16.22
N PHE A 851 -61.03 4.71 -16.14
CA PHE A 851 -60.88 3.25 -16.15
C PHE A 851 -61.54 2.69 -17.42
N THR A 852 -60.76 2.06 -18.28
CA THR A 852 -61.25 1.40 -19.51
C THR A 852 -60.95 -0.09 -19.46
N ALA A 853 -61.95 -0.94 -19.68
CA ALA A 853 -61.74 -2.38 -19.79
C ALA A 853 -62.41 -2.96 -21.04
N THR A 854 -61.64 -3.68 -21.87
CA THR A 854 -62.15 -4.44 -23.03
C THR A 854 -61.87 -5.93 -22.82
N LEU A 855 -62.93 -6.71 -22.59
CA LEU A 855 -62.86 -8.05 -22.00
C LEU A 855 -63.79 -9.05 -22.70
N ASN A 856 -63.51 -10.35 -22.55
CA ASN A 856 -64.46 -11.43 -22.78
C ASN A 856 -65.45 -11.56 -21.61
N ASN A 857 -64.93 -11.66 -20.38
CA ASN A 857 -65.74 -11.77 -19.15
C ASN A 857 -65.21 -10.84 -18.04
N LEU A 858 -66.12 -10.29 -17.23
CA LEU A 858 -65.80 -9.62 -15.97
C LEU A 858 -66.51 -10.33 -14.82
N SER A 859 -65.78 -10.68 -13.76
CA SER A 859 -66.35 -11.11 -12.47
C SER A 859 -65.78 -10.24 -11.35
N ASN A 860 -66.64 -9.47 -10.70
CA ASN A 860 -66.33 -8.60 -9.56
C ASN A 860 -67.13 -9.05 -8.33
N THR A 861 -66.55 -9.87 -7.47
CA THR A 861 -67.31 -10.59 -6.42
C THR A 861 -66.74 -10.34 -5.01
N GLY A 862 -67.55 -9.75 -4.12
CA GLY A 862 -67.24 -9.56 -2.70
C GLY A 862 -67.92 -10.58 -1.77
N VAL A 863 -67.56 -10.60 -0.49
CA VAL A 863 -68.13 -11.50 0.54
C VAL A 863 -68.49 -10.73 1.80
N GLU A 864 -69.68 -10.96 2.36
CA GLU A 864 -70.13 -10.34 3.61
C GLU A 864 -70.55 -11.44 4.60
N ALA A 865 -69.83 -11.53 5.73
CA ALA A 865 -70.18 -12.47 6.79
C ALA A 865 -71.51 -12.08 7.46
N SER A 866 -72.29 -13.08 7.90
CA SER A 866 -73.59 -12.82 8.52
C SER A 866 -73.98 -13.91 9.52
N ASP A 867 -74.68 -13.51 10.59
CA ASP A 867 -75.39 -14.40 11.52
C ASP A 867 -76.82 -13.87 11.70
N THR A 868 -77.80 -14.63 11.23
CA THR A 868 -79.18 -14.19 11.08
C THR A 868 -80.12 -15.09 11.86
N GLU A 869 -80.88 -14.55 12.80
CA GLU A 869 -81.99 -15.22 13.48
C GLU A 869 -83.31 -14.94 12.75
N THR A 870 -83.96 -15.98 12.25
CA THR A 870 -85.32 -15.88 11.70
C THR A 870 -86.31 -16.51 12.66
N VAL A 871 -87.30 -15.72 13.08
CA VAL A 871 -88.44 -16.15 13.88
C VAL A 871 -89.67 -16.24 12.99
N ARG A 872 -90.33 -17.39 13.00
CA ARG A 872 -91.59 -17.65 12.29
C ARG A 872 -92.62 -18.17 13.28
N VAL A 873 -93.87 -17.76 13.11
CA VAL A 873 -94.95 -18.13 14.02
C VAL A 873 -96.00 -18.93 13.26
N PHE A 874 -96.38 -20.08 13.80
CA PHE A 874 -97.35 -20.99 13.20
C PHE A 874 -98.50 -21.24 14.15
N ARG A 875 -99.70 -21.38 13.59
CA ARG A 875 -100.90 -21.76 14.31
C ARG A 875 -101.31 -23.17 13.90
N THR A 876 -101.66 -24.02 14.86
CA THR A 876 -102.26 -25.33 14.59
C THR A 876 -103.77 -25.21 14.40
N GLN A 877 -104.38 -26.23 13.81
CA GLN A 877 -105.82 -26.46 13.94
C GLN A 877 -106.24 -26.55 15.43
N ARG A 878 -107.53 -26.37 15.70
CA ARG A 878 -108.09 -26.48 17.06
C ARG A 878 -107.91 -27.91 17.59
N ALA A 879 -107.37 -28.08 18.79
CA ALA A 879 -107.19 -29.39 19.43
C ALA A 879 -107.40 -29.33 20.95
N SER A 880 -107.98 -30.39 21.52
CA SER A 880 -108.24 -30.51 22.97
C SER A 880 -107.02 -31.01 23.75
N ASN A 881 -106.18 -31.82 23.10
CA ASN A 881 -104.90 -32.30 23.63
C ASN A 881 -103.78 -31.90 22.66
N GLY A 882 -102.67 -31.36 23.19
CA GLY A 882 -101.51 -30.96 22.39
C GLY A 882 -100.18 -31.56 22.83
N SER A 883 -100.20 -32.61 23.67
CA SER A 883 -98.99 -33.27 24.14
C SER A 883 -98.08 -33.76 23.00
N GLY A 884 -98.66 -34.16 21.86
CA GLY A 884 -97.90 -34.55 20.67
C GLY A 884 -97.04 -33.41 20.10
N TRP A 885 -97.60 -32.21 19.94
CA TRP A 885 -96.83 -31.03 19.50
C TRP A 885 -95.82 -30.59 20.55
N THR A 886 -96.18 -30.61 21.83
CA THR A 886 -95.23 -30.27 22.92
C THR A 886 -94.04 -31.22 22.97
N ASN A 887 -94.26 -32.52 22.85
CA ASN A 887 -93.17 -33.50 22.82
C ASN A 887 -92.32 -33.36 21.56
N ALA A 888 -92.94 -33.15 20.40
CA ALA A 888 -92.21 -32.93 19.15
C ALA A 888 -91.35 -31.65 19.18
N ALA A 889 -91.90 -30.55 19.69
CA ALA A 889 -91.20 -29.28 19.85
C ALA A 889 -90.06 -29.35 20.88
N ASN A 890 -90.28 -30.02 22.01
CA ASN A 890 -89.25 -30.23 23.04
C ASN A 890 -88.12 -31.13 22.52
N ASN A 891 -88.45 -32.25 21.86
CA ASN A 891 -87.44 -33.14 21.28
C ASN A 891 -86.62 -32.44 20.18
N PHE A 892 -87.28 -31.63 19.34
CA PHE A 892 -86.61 -30.82 18.33
C PHE A 892 -85.66 -29.80 18.98
N THR A 893 -86.17 -29.01 19.93
CA THR A 893 -85.40 -27.97 20.61
C THR A 893 -84.23 -28.57 21.38
N GLN A 894 -84.43 -29.66 22.12
CA GLN A 894 -83.37 -30.32 22.89
C GLN A 894 -82.19 -30.78 22.01
N ARG A 895 -82.46 -31.12 20.75
CA ARG A 895 -81.45 -31.61 19.79
C ARG A 895 -80.80 -30.50 18.96
N TYR A 896 -81.56 -29.46 18.59
CA TYR A 896 -81.11 -28.49 17.58
C TYR A 896 -80.92 -27.06 18.10
N TRP A 897 -81.29 -26.76 19.36
CA TRP A 897 -81.07 -25.45 19.95
C TRP A 897 -79.72 -25.38 20.68
N PHE A 898 -78.89 -24.38 20.34
CA PHE A 898 -77.52 -24.29 20.83
C PHE A 898 -77.36 -24.21 22.36
N GLU A 899 -78.41 -23.82 23.08
CA GLU A 899 -78.41 -23.74 24.56
C GLU A 899 -78.94 -25.02 25.24
N SER A 900 -79.35 -26.04 24.49
CA SER A 900 -79.89 -27.28 25.04
C SER A 900 -78.79 -28.32 25.31
N ASP A 901 -78.92 -29.08 26.40
CA ASP A 901 -77.94 -30.11 26.78
C ASP A 901 -77.75 -31.24 25.74
N GLY A 902 -78.71 -31.42 24.83
CA GLY A 902 -78.67 -32.42 23.76
C GLY A 902 -78.15 -31.91 22.42
N TYR A 903 -77.70 -30.65 22.34
CA TYR A 903 -77.20 -30.04 21.11
C TYR A 903 -75.79 -30.52 20.78
N ASP A 904 -75.60 -30.93 19.53
CA ASP A 904 -74.31 -31.32 18.97
C ASP A 904 -74.09 -30.60 17.64
N ALA A 905 -73.22 -29.58 17.65
CA ALA A 905 -72.87 -28.80 16.46
C ALA A 905 -72.24 -29.65 15.34
N SER A 906 -71.73 -30.85 15.65
CA SER A 906 -71.15 -31.77 14.66
C SER A 906 -72.18 -32.73 14.04
N ASN A 907 -73.42 -32.78 14.57
CA ASN A 907 -74.47 -33.68 14.09
C ASN A 907 -75.85 -32.99 13.98
N LEU A 908 -75.93 -32.05 13.03
CA LEU A 908 -77.17 -31.34 12.69
C LEU A 908 -77.97 -32.03 11.57
N SER A 909 -77.58 -33.26 11.22
CA SER A 909 -78.23 -34.03 10.15
C SER A 909 -79.70 -34.27 10.47
N GLY A 910 -80.59 -33.84 9.56
CA GLY A 910 -82.04 -33.94 9.72
C GLY A 910 -82.72 -32.72 10.31
N LEU A 911 -82.00 -31.66 10.72
CA LEU A 911 -82.58 -30.42 11.27
C LEU A 911 -83.69 -29.84 10.38
N ALA A 912 -83.39 -29.59 9.10
CA ALA A 912 -84.38 -29.06 8.15
C ALA A 912 -85.58 -30.02 7.96
N ALA A 913 -85.35 -31.33 7.95
CA ALA A 913 -86.40 -32.33 7.77
C ALA A 913 -87.31 -32.47 9.01
N ASP A 914 -86.74 -32.44 10.22
CA ASP A 914 -87.47 -32.44 11.48
C ASP A 914 -88.30 -31.14 11.62
N MET A 915 -87.72 -30.00 11.25
CA MET A 915 -88.40 -28.70 11.24
C MET A 915 -89.55 -28.68 10.24
N SER A 916 -89.34 -29.17 9.01
CA SER A 916 -90.38 -29.33 8.00
C SER A 916 -91.53 -30.23 8.47
N ARG A 917 -91.22 -31.35 9.14
CA ARG A 917 -92.23 -32.25 9.72
C ARG A 917 -93.07 -31.57 10.81
N PHE A 918 -92.44 -30.76 11.67
CA PHE A 918 -93.18 -29.99 12.65
C PHE A 918 -94.09 -28.95 11.98
N ILE A 919 -93.56 -28.18 11.02
CA ILE A 919 -94.34 -27.18 10.26
C ILE A 919 -95.53 -27.84 9.56
N GLY A 920 -95.34 -29.00 8.92
CA GLY A 920 -96.43 -29.75 8.27
C GLY A 920 -97.54 -30.25 9.20
N SER A 921 -97.32 -30.24 10.52
CA SER A 921 -98.35 -30.54 11.52
C SER A 921 -99.16 -29.32 11.97
N THR A 922 -98.83 -28.12 11.46
CA THR A 922 -99.52 -26.86 11.74
C THR A 922 -100.54 -26.53 10.65
N GLU A 923 -101.48 -25.62 10.91
CA GLU A 923 -102.56 -25.24 9.98
C GLU A 923 -102.16 -24.04 9.12
N ALA A 924 -101.57 -23.00 9.73
CA ALA A 924 -101.23 -21.77 9.04
C ALA A 924 -99.98 -21.13 9.64
N GLU A 925 -99.09 -20.64 8.78
CA GLU A 925 -98.11 -19.64 9.19
C GLU A 925 -98.81 -18.29 9.42
N LEU A 926 -98.31 -17.51 10.38
CA LEU A 926 -98.76 -16.16 10.68
C LEU A 926 -97.60 -15.19 10.40
N PRO A 927 -97.40 -14.79 9.12
CA PRO A 927 -96.25 -13.98 8.72
C PRO A 927 -96.17 -12.63 9.44
N GLN A 928 -97.31 -12.09 9.88
CA GLN A 928 -97.38 -10.82 10.61
C GLN A 928 -96.67 -10.83 11.98
N PHE A 929 -96.36 -12.02 12.52
CA PHE A 929 -95.59 -12.17 13.77
C PHE A 929 -94.16 -12.68 13.54
N GLY A 930 -93.76 -12.87 12.28
CA GLY A 930 -92.39 -13.22 11.93
C GLY A 930 -91.45 -12.03 12.11
N ARG A 931 -90.20 -12.30 12.46
CA ARG A 931 -89.12 -11.30 12.44
C ARG A 931 -87.83 -11.94 11.94
N VAL A 932 -87.00 -11.14 11.29
CA VAL A 932 -85.62 -11.49 10.97
C VAL A 932 -84.74 -10.51 11.73
N THR A 933 -83.87 -11.02 12.58
CA THR A 933 -82.94 -10.25 13.40
C THR A 933 -81.51 -10.64 13.01
N GLN A 934 -80.70 -9.69 12.57
CA GLN A 934 -79.26 -9.92 12.39
C GLN A 934 -78.61 -9.91 13.78
N LEU A 935 -78.09 -11.06 14.22
CA LEU A 935 -77.52 -11.23 15.58
C LEU A 935 -76.13 -10.62 15.70
N SER A 936 -75.42 -10.60 14.58
CA SER A 936 -74.15 -9.90 14.39
C SER A 936 -74.17 -9.34 12.98
N THR A 937 -74.00 -8.02 12.83
CA THR A 937 -73.48 -7.48 11.57
C THR A 937 -72.11 -8.10 11.43
N GLY A 938 -71.84 -8.87 10.38
CA GLY A 938 -70.48 -9.35 10.19
C GLY A 938 -69.58 -8.12 10.10
N ASP A 939 -68.78 -7.85 11.13
CA ASP A 939 -67.81 -6.74 11.16
C ASP A 939 -66.71 -6.91 10.08
N GLN A 940 -66.85 -7.93 9.23
CA GLN A 940 -65.93 -8.32 8.17
C GLN A 940 -66.68 -8.37 6.83
N SER A 941 -66.76 -7.21 6.17
CA SER A 941 -67.11 -7.11 4.75
C SER A 941 -65.84 -7.13 3.90
N TYR A 942 -65.73 -8.09 3.00
CA TYR A 942 -64.64 -8.22 2.05
C TYR A 942 -65.11 -7.73 0.68
N ALA A 943 -65.05 -6.42 0.45
CA ALA A 943 -65.56 -5.79 -0.76
C ALA A 943 -64.70 -6.14 -1.99
N ALA A 944 -65.35 -6.26 -3.15
CA ALA A 944 -64.70 -6.24 -4.46
C ALA A 944 -65.01 -4.92 -5.15
N ILE A 945 -63.98 -4.07 -5.29
CA ILE A 945 -64.12 -2.68 -5.70
C ILE A 945 -63.47 -2.48 -7.06
N ILE A 946 -64.21 -1.89 -8.02
CA ILE A 946 -63.68 -1.33 -9.26
C ILE A 946 -64.14 0.13 -9.33
N GLN A 947 -63.22 1.06 -9.48
CA GLN A 947 -63.55 2.48 -9.45
C GLN A 947 -62.59 3.38 -10.24
N ALA A 948 -63.06 4.58 -10.58
CA ALA A 948 -62.28 5.63 -11.20
C ALA A 948 -62.73 7.00 -10.68
N ALA A 949 -61.81 7.96 -10.55
CA ALA A 949 -62.19 9.36 -10.36
C ALA A 949 -62.62 10.04 -11.69
N GLY A 950 -62.23 9.46 -12.84
CA GLY A 950 -62.75 9.79 -14.17
C GLY A 950 -63.84 8.83 -14.66
N ASN A 951 -63.98 8.70 -15.98
CA ASN A 951 -64.99 7.83 -16.59
C ASN A 951 -64.66 6.35 -16.42
N VAL A 952 -65.67 5.53 -16.11
CA VAL A 952 -65.61 4.06 -16.12
C VAL A 952 -66.26 3.52 -17.39
N ASN A 953 -65.47 2.94 -18.28
CA ASN A 953 -65.92 2.37 -19.56
C ASN A 953 -65.54 0.87 -19.64
N ILE A 954 -66.52 -0.02 -19.46
CA ILE A 954 -66.30 -1.48 -19.50
C ILE A 954 -67.09 -2.08 -20.66
N THR A 955 -66.40 -2.81 -21.52
CA THR A 955 -66.98 -3.57 -22.64
C THR A 955 -66.66 -5.06 -22.46
N THR A 956 -67.68 -5.89 -22.27
CA THR A 956 -67.56 -7.37 -22.17
C THR A 956 -68.23 -8.06 -23.35
N GLN A 957 -67.62 -9.12 -23.89
CA GLN A 957 -68.24 -9.90 -24.98
C GLN A 957 -69.34 -10.87 -24.49
N ASN A 958 -69.12 -11.53 -23.36
CA ASN A 958 -69.98 -12.62 -22.88
C ASN A 958 -70.69 -12.25 -21.57
N ASN A 959 -69.95 -12.15 -20.47
CA ASN A 959 -70.54 -12.00 -19.14
C ASN A 959 -69.98 -10.80 -18.36
N PHE A 960 -70.85 -10.13 -17.62
CA PHE A 960 -70.51 -9.13 -16.61
C PHE A 960 -71.22 -9.53 -15.31
N ASP A 961 -70.46 -10.02 -14.31
CA ASP A 961 -70.95 -10.29 -12.96
C ASP A 961 -70.34 -9.30 -11.98
N SER A 962 -71.19 -8.61 -11.22
CA SER A 962 -70.77 -7.75 -10.10
C SER A 962 -71.69 -8.02 -8.92
N SER A 963 -71.21 -8.81 -7.96
CA SER A 963 -72.04 -9.45 -6.94
C SER A 963 -71.39 -9.44 -5.55
N VAL A 964 -72.21 -9.59 -4.50
CA VAL A 964 -71.74 -9.82 -3.12
C VAL A 964 -72.35 -11.13 -2.63
N VAL A 965 -71.50 -12.05 -2.19
CA VAL A 965 -71.90 -13.32 -1.58
C VAL A 965 -72.31 -13.05 -0.13
N ARG A 966 -73.58 -13.35 0.18
CA ARG A 966 -74.20 -13.20 1.51
C ARG A 966 -74.80 -14.53 1.97
N ALA A 967 -75.06 -14.67 3.27
CA ALA A 967 -75.81 -15.81 3.79
C ALA A 967 -77.18 -15.91 3.09
N GLY A 968 -77.43 -17.02 2.41
CA GLY A 968 -78.74 -17.32 1.85
C GLY A 968 -79.72 -17.67 2.96
N TYR A 969 -80.94 -17.14 2.91
CA TYR A 969 -82.01 -17.58 3.80
C TYR A 969 -82.51 -18.97 3.34
N GLU A 970 -82.21 -20.01 4.10
CA GLU A 970 -82.71 -21.36 3.82
C GLU A 970 -84.16 -21.49 4.35
N TYR A 971 -85.13 -21.32 3.44
CA TYR A 971 -86.55 -21.45 3.78
C TYR A 971 -86.95 -22.92 3.91
N VAL A 972 -87.23 -23.35 5.14
CA VAL A 972 -87.80 -24.68 5.40
C VAL A 972 -89.33 -24.58 5.41
N GLY A 973 -89.97 -25.05 4.34
CA GLY A 973 -91.44 -25.19 4.25
C GLY A 973 -91.95 -26.56 4.69
N SER A 974 -93.26 -26.73 4.85
CA SER A 974 -93.86 -28.07 4.87
C SER A 974 -93.73 -28.67 3.47
N GLY A 975 -93.07 -29.82 3.32
CA GLY A 975 -93.01 -30.54 2.04
C GLY A 975 -94.40 -30.79 1.42
N PRO A 976 -94.47 -31.20 0.14
CA PRO A 976 -95.71 -31.25 -0.62
C PRO A 976 -96.81 -32.07 0.08
N SER A 977 -97.98 -31.45 0.23
CA SER A 977 -99.22 -32.13 0.60
C SER A 977 -99.75 -32.87 -0.65
N THR A 978 -100.07 -34.16 -0.51
CA THR A 978 -100.52 -35.04 -1.60
C THR A 978 -101.98 -34.80 -1.98
N ASN A 979 -102.31 -33.60 -2.46
CA ASN A 979 -103.58 -33.28 -3.10
C ASN A 979 -103.32 -32.80 -4.53
N THR A 980 -103.83 -33.57 -5.50
CA THR A 980 -103.63 -33.47 -6.94
C THR A 980 -104.57 -32.45 -7.60
N THR A 981 -104.04 -31.35 -8.14
CA THR A 981 -104.57 -30.68 -9.35
C THR A 981 -103.56 -29.66 -9.93
N ALA A 982 -103.05 -29.98 -11.14
CA ALA A 982 -102.35 -29.13 -12.13
C ALA A 982 -100.91 -28.62 -11.83
N PRO A 983 -100.09 -28.39 -12.89
CA PRO A 983 -98.65 -28.69 -12.91
C PRO A 983 -97.72 -27.47 -12.72
N ASP A 984 -96.47 -27.81 -12.39
CA ASP A 984 -95.23 -27.01 -12.39
C ASP A 984 -95.31 -25.59 -11.81
N ARG A 985 -94.88 -25.48 -10.55
CA ARG A 985 -94.45 -24.20 -9.97
C ARG A 985 -93.00 -24.30 -9.56
N GLU A 986 -92.13 -23.76 -10.41
CA GLU A 986 -90.92 -23.08 -9.93
C GLU A 986 -91.35 -22.13 -8.81
N PHE A 987 -90.78 -22.32 -7.62
CA PHE A 987 -90.92 -21.33 -6.56
C PHE A 987 -90.17 -20.08 -7.01
N SER A 988 -90.93 -19.11 -7.53
CA SER A 988 -90.48 -17.73 -7.68
C SER A 988 -90.08 -17.23 -6.29
N THR A 989 -88.77 -17.12 -6.06
CA THR A 989 -88.25 -16.26 -5.01
C THR A 989 -88.68 -14.85 -5.34
N ARG A 990 -89.61 -14.31 -4.55
CA ARG A 990 -89.82 -12.86 -4.49
C ARG A 990 -88.53 -12.28 -3.92
N VAL A 991 -87.63 -11.86 -4.81
CA VAL A 991 -86.51 -10.99 -4.46
C VAL A 991 -87.13 -9.73 -3.85
N THR A 992 -87.02 -9.61 -2.54
CA THR A 992 -87.23 -8.31 -1.90
C THR A 992 -85.95 -7.55 -2.18
N LEU A 993 -86.01 -6.50 -3.02
CA LEU A 993 -84.93 -5.52 -3.08
C LEU A 993 -84.76 -4.99 -1.65
N ASN A 994 -83.67 -5.37 -0.99
CA ASN A 994 -83.20 -4.60 0.15
C ASN A 994 -82.89 -3.21 -0.39
N GLN A 995 -83.61 -2.20 0.09
CA GLN A 995 -83.19 -0.82 -0.09
C GLN A 995 -81.77 -0.73 0.47
N GLN A 996 -80.82 -0.28 -0.37
CA GLN A 996 -79.52 0.15 0.13
C GLN A 996 -79.79 1.14 1.25
N LEU A 997 -79.34 0.77 2.46
CA LEU A 997 -79.24 1.72 3.56
C LEU A 997 -78.43 2.91 3.06
N PRO A 998 -78.86 4.16 3.29
CA PRO A 998 -78.01 5.31 3.10
C PRO A 998 -76.71 5.12 3.91
N PRO A 999 -75.55 5.60 3.42
CA PRO A 999 -74.32 5.54 4.18
C PRO A 999 -74.44 6.48 5.40
N GLU A 1000 -74.88 5.97 6.54
CA GLU A 1000 -74.72 6.67 7.81
C GLU A 1000 -73.24 6.56 8.22
N LEU A 1001 -72.52 7.65 7.95
CA LEU A 1001 -71.22 8.00 8.52
C LEU A 1001 -71.37 8.27 10.03
N ALA A 1002 -71.66 7.23 10.82
CA ALA A 1002 -71.59 7.30 12.27
C ALA A 1002 -70.15 7.05 12.74
N GLN A 1003 -69.63 8.00 13.51
CA GLN A 1003 -68.27 8.06 14.04
C GLN A 1003 -67.85 6.81 14.83
N GLN A 1004 -67.25 5.82 14.16
CA GLN A 1004 -66.47 4.77 14.82
C GLN A 1004 -64.98 5.09 14.74
N GLN A 1005 -64.32 5.06 15.90
CA GLN A 1005 -62.87 5.12 16.03
C GLN A 1005 -62.28 3.84 15.44
N VAL A 1006 -61.67 3.93 14.26
CA VAL A 1006 -60.98 2.80 13.62
C VAL A 1006 -59.54 2.85 14.08
N ASN A 1007 -59.07 1.78 14.73
CA ASN A 1007 -57.66 1.56 14.90
C ASN A 1007 -57.12 0.97 13.59
N PRO A 1008 -56.32 1.71 12.79
CA PRO A 1008 -55.80 1.20 11.52
C PRO A 1008 -54.94 -0.07 11.69
N LEU A 1009 -54.38 -0.31 12.89
CA LEU A 1009 -53.67 -1.54 13.24
C LEU A 1009 -54.59 -2.74 13.50
N ALA A 1010 -55.90 -2.51 13.65
CA ALA A 1010 -56.90 -3.54 13.96
C ALA A 1010 -57.80 -3.87 12.75
N LEU A 1011 -57.55 -3.26 11.59
CA LEU A 1011 -58.23 -3.62 10.35
C LEU A 1011 -57.84 -5.05 9.93
N PRO A 1012 -58.79 -5.92 9.56
CA PRO A 1012 -58.48 -7.23 8.99
C PRO A 1012 -57.62 -7.07 7.73
N GLY A 1013 -56.32 -7.44 7.80
CA GLY A 1013 -55.37 -7.35 6.68
C GLY A 1013 -54.25 -6.31 6.84
N PHE A 1014 -54.13 -5.63 7.99
CA PHE A 1014 -52.92 -4.86 8.28
C PHE A 1014 -51.79 -5.77 8.79
N GLU A 1015 -50.78 -6.03 7.95
CA GLU A 1015 -49.58 -6.78 8.33
C GLU A 1015 -48.36 -5.86 8.42
N LEU A 1016 -47.57 -6.06 9.47
CA LEU A 1016 -46.25 -5.43 9.57
C LEU A 1016 -45.31 -6.07 8.55
N PRO A 1017 -44.40 -5.30 7.92
CA PRO A 1017 -43.48 -5.86 6.93
C PRO A 1017 -42.66 -7.01 7.52
N SER A 1018 -42.65 -8.15 6.83
CA SER A 1018 -42.02 -9.38 7.30
C SER A 1018 -40.60 -9.60 6.75
N GLY A 1019 -40.13 -8.77 5.81
CA GLY A 1019 -38.82 -8.92 5.14
C GLY A 1019 -38.05 -7.61 4.93
N GLN A 1020 -36.74 -7.70 4.66
CA GLN A 1020 -35.86 -6.53 4.47
C GLN A 1020 -35.91 -5.94 3.04
N ASN A 1021 -36.38 -6.73 2.08
CA ASN A 1021 -36.31 -6.42 0.65
C ASN A 1021 -37.65 -6.00 0.03
N GLY A 1022 -38.70 -5.90 0.84
CA GLY A 1022 -40.01 -5.39 0.44
C GLY A 1022 -40.03 -3.86 0.29
N LEU A 1023 -41.21 -3.34 -0.01
CA LEU A 1023 -41.48 -1.89 -0.10
C LEU A 1023 -41.21 -1.15 1.22
N PHE A 1024 -41.49 -1.83 2.34
CA PHE A 1024 -41.30 -1.33 3.70
C PHE A 1024 -40.48 -2.35 4.51
N ARG A 1025 -39.74 -1.88 5.53
CA ARG A 1025 -38.90 -2.72 6.40
C ARG A 1025 -38.81 -2.16 7.82
N LEU A 1026 -38.42 -2.99 8.78
CA LEU A 1026 -38.22 -2.57 10.18
C LEU A 1026 -36.88 -1.83 10.37
N SER A 1027 -36.92 -0.69 11.05
CA SER A 1027 -35.75 0.13 11.35
C SER A 1027 -34.84 -0.54 12.37
N GLY A 1028 -33.63 -0.94 11.95
CA GLY A 1028 -32.57 -1.50 12.81
C GLY A 1028 -32.06 -2.90 12.45
N GLN A 1029 -32.59 -3.56 11.41
CA GLN A 1029 -32.17 -4.91 10.98
C GLN A 1029 -31.08 -4.93 9.89
N GLY A 1030 -30.20 -3.93 9.80
CA GLY A 1030 -29.11 -3.91 8.82
C GLY A 1030 -27.86 -4.67 9.29
N ALA A 1031 -27.34 -5.58 8.46
CA ALA A 1031 -26.07 -6.26 8.70
C ALA A 1031 -24.90 -5.28 8.79
N SER A 1032 -24.05 -5.45 9.79
CA SER A 1032 -22.80 -4.71 9.98
C SER A 1032 -21.69 -5.32 9.14
N GLN A 1033 -21.24 -4.65 8.08
CA GLN A 1033 -19.87 -4.82 7.56
C GLN A 1033 -19.27 -3.49 7.06
N GLY A 1034 -17.97 -3.34 7.35
CA GLY A 1034 -17.25 -2.07 7.41
C GLY A 1034 -16.97 -1.45 6.06
N ASP A 1035 -17.48 -0.24 5.87
CA ASP A 1035 -17.04 0.69 4.84
C ASP A 1035 -15.88 1.52 5.40
N THR A 1036 -14.64 1.16 5.06
CA THR A 1036 -13.47 2.00 5.34
C THR A 1036 -13.38 3.08 4.26
N GLY A 1037 -13.86 4.28 4.61
CA GLY A 1037 -13.60 5.53 3.88
C GLY A 1037 -12.09 5.80 3.68
N PRO A 1038 -11.74 6.83 2.90
CA PRO A 1038 -10.69 6.79 1.88
C PRO A 1038 -9.30 6.50 2.48
N GLN A 1039 -8.72 5.38 2.07
CA GLN A 1039 -7.27 5.15 2.17
C GLN A 1039 -6.69 5.31 0.77
N SER A 1040 -5.94 6.38 0.52
CA SER A 1040 -5.14 6.49 -0.70
C SER A 1040 -3.90 5.60 -0.56
N TRP A 1041 -3.51 4.93 -1.64
CA TRP A 1041 -2.23 4.25 -1.73
C TRP A 1041 -1.19 5.28 -2.12
N ASN A 1042 -0.47 5.81 -1.14
CA ASN A 1042 0.60 6.77 -1.39
C ASN A 1042 1.89 6.02 -1.68
N LEU A 1043 2.69 6.47 -2.64
CA LEU A 1043 4.13 6.15 -2.58
C LEU A 1043 4.63 6.68 -1.24
N GLY A 1044 5.22 5.80 -0.42
CA GLY A 1044 5.59 6.17 0.95
C GLY A 1044 6.61 7.31 0.99
N ASP A 1045 6.51 8.20 1.99
CA ASP A 1045 7.56 9.17 2.28
C ASP A 1045 8.72 8.46 2.99
N ALA A 1046 9.83 8.24 2.28
CA ALA A 1046 11.15 7.98 2.83
C ALA A 1046 12.18 8.16 1.71
N SER A 1047 12.59 9.40 1.48
CA SER A 1047 13.66 9.71 0.54
C SER A 1047 15.02 9.42 1.16
N VAL A 1048 15.85 8.63 0.50
CA VAL A 1048 17.31 8.72 0.70
C VAL A 1048 17.70 10.09 0.14
N GLY A 1049 17.68 11.12 1.00
CA GLY A 1049 17.77 12.52 0.57
C GLY A 1049 19.05 12.78 -0.23
N SER A 1050 19.01 13.75 -1.14
CA SER A 1050 20.19 14.22 -1.89
C SER A 1050 21.40 14.51 -0.98
N ALA A 1051 21.13 14.98 0.25
CA ALA A 1051 22.13 15.20 1.30
C ALA A 1051 22.88 13.92 1.73
N GLN A 1052 22.22 12.76 1.79
CA GLN A 1052 22.90 11.47 2.05
C GLN A 1052 23.74 11.02 0.86
N ARG A 1053 23.37 11.37 -0.37
CA ARG A 1053 24.15 11.07 -1.59
C ARG A 1053 25.42 11.93 -1.70
N GLN A 1054 25.37 13.17 -1.21
CA GLN A 1054 26.44 14.16 -1.34
C GLN A 1054 27.24 14.42 -0.05
N GLN A 1055 27.18 13.51 0.93
CA GLN A 1055 27.84 13.71 2.22
C GLN A 1055 29.33 14.02 2.04
N GLU A 1056 29.77 15.15 2.59
CA GLU A 1056 31.17 15.56 2.56
C GLU A 1056 32.04 14.56 3.32
N VAL A 1057 33.22 14.26 2.76
CA VAL A 1057 34.19 13.32 3.32
C VAL A 1057 34.66 13.83 4.69
N PRO A 1058 34.61 13.00 5.75
CA PRO A 1058 35.24 13.32 7.03
C PRO A 1058 36.75 13.59 6.82
N GLY A 1059 37.12 14.86 7.02
CA GLY A 1059 38.50 15.29 7.17
C GLY A 1059 39.30 15.37 5.87
N THR A 1060 38.94 16.23 4.93
CA THR A 1060 39.83 16.72 3.83
C THR A 1060 41.15 17.33 4.31
N GLN A 1061 41.39 17.39 5.63
CA GLN A 1061 42.67 17.73 6.21
C GLN A 1061 43.67 16.56 6.10
N GLY A 1062 44.28 16.41 4.92
CA GLY A 1062 45.73 16.24 4.94
C GLY A 1062 46.32 17.43 5.70
N ARG A 1063 47.44 17.25 6.40
CA ARG A 1063 48.11 18.31 7.18
C ARG A 1063 48.01 19.67 6.44
N ASP A 1064 47.20 20.53 7.03
CA ASP A 1064 46.48 21.72 6.53
C ASP A 1064 46.96 22.44 5.25
N THR A 1065 46.03 22.66 4.29
CA THR A 1065 45.79 23.90 3.53
C THR A 1065 44.36 23.86 2.93
N GLY A 1066 43.42 24.57 3.55
CA GLY A 1066 41.96 24.32 3.44
C GLY A 1066 41.17 24.93 2.27
N ILE A 1067 39.85 24.62 2.26
CA ILE A 1067 38.63 25.43 1.92
C ILE A 1067 37.34 24.55 2.08
N LYS A 1068 36.19 25.15 2.42
CA LYS A 1068 34.86 24.56 2.77
C LYS A 1068 33.77 24.71 1.67
N SER A 1069 32.90 23.69 1.53
CA SER A 1069 31.43 23.55 1.25
C SER A 1069 30.64 24.63 0.48
N PRO A 1070 29.59 24.35 -0.37
CA PRO A 1070 28.21 24.01 0.11
C PRO A 1070 27.16 23.32 -0.84
N GLY A 1071 26.05 22.80 -0.26
CA GLY A 1071 24.64 23.05 -0.74
C GLY A 1071 23.80 21.91 -1.36
N SER A 1072 22.75 21.44 -0.67
CA SER A 1072 21.74 20.48 -1.17
C SER A 1072 20.49 21.13 -1.76
N LEU A 1073 19.90 20.51 -2.78
CA LEU A 1073 18.62 20.88 -3.42
C LEU A 1073 17.52 19.85 -3.12
N GLY A 1074 16.28 20.36 -2.94
CA GLY A 1074 15.10 19.65 -2.42
C GLY A 1074 14.41 18.70 -3.41
N MET A 1075 13.65 17.76 -2.84
CA MET A 1075 12.92 16.70 -3.54
C MET A 1075 11.42 17.02 -3.72
N ALA A 1076 10.83 16.45 -4.78
CA ALA A 1076 9.42 16.55 -5.14
C ALA A 1076 8.51 15.74 -4.20
N GLY A 1077 7.27 16.22 -4.01
CA GLY A 1077 6.28 15.67 -3.07
C GLY A 1077 5.62 14.34 -3.48
N PRO A 1078 4.84 13.73 -2.58
CA PRO A 1078 4.30 12.38 -2.73
C PRO A 1078 3.26 12.26 -3.86
N VAL A 1079 3.36 11.17 -4.64
CA VAL A 1079 2.39 10.77 -5.68
C VAL A 1079 1.47 9.68 -5.11
N SER A 1080 0.15 9.88 -5.22
CA SER A 1080 -0.86 8.98 -4.62
C SER A 1080 -1.82 8.36 -5.65
N VAL A 1081 -2.26 7.13 -5.42
CA VAL A 1081 -3.37 6.47 -6.13
C VAL A 1081 -4.59 6.46 -5.22
N ALA A 1082 -5.71 7.01 -5.70
CA ALA A 1082 -6.98 6.91 -5.00
C ALA A 1082 -7.48 5.46 -5.02
N LYS A 1083 -7.97 4.95 -3.88
CA LYS A 1083 -8.66 3.67 -3.84
C LYS A 1083 -9.98 3.80 -4.58
N VAL A 1084 -10.30 2.81 -5.42
CA VAL A 1084 -11.59 2.69 -6.12
C VAL A 1084 -12.68 2.65 -5.07
N GLN A 1085 -13.64 3.56 -5.20
CA GLN A 1085 -14.73 3.67 -4.22
C GLN A 1085 -15.83 2.66 -4.51
N GLY A 1086 -16.09 2.40 -5.80
CA GLY A 1086 -17.32 1.77 -6.24
C GLY A 1086 -18.53 2.61 -5.86
N LEU A 1087 -19.71 2.00 -5.96
CA LEU A 1087 -20.90 2.54 -5.32
C LEU A 1087 -20.86 2.16 -3.82
N PRO A 1088 -21.16 3.11 -2.91
CA PRO A 1088 -21.25 2.81 -1.48
C PRO A 1088 -22.21 1.66 -1.17
N SER A 1089 -22.01 0.96 -0.06
CA SER A 1089 -23.04 0.10 0.52
C SER A 1089 -24.25 0.93 0.89
N SER A 1090 -25.31 0.84 0.07
CA SER A 1090 -26.63 1.38 0.39
C SER A 1090 -27.38 0.49 1.39
N SER A 1091 -26.69 -0.46 2.05
CA SER A 1091 -27.18 -1.07 3.28
C SER A 1091 -27.38 0.08 4.26
N GLY A 1092 -28.63 0.50 4.44
CA GLY A 1092 -28.97 1.68 5.23
C GLY A 1092 -28.16 1.63 6.52
N LYS A 1093 -27.27 2.61 6.71
CA LYS A 1093 -26.52 2.72 7.95
C LYS A 1093 -27.57 2.71 9.05
N SER A 1094 -27.55 1.67 9.89
CA SER A 1094 -28.40 1.58 11.08
C SER A 1094 -27.97 2.69 12.03
N SER A 1095 -28.43 3.90 11.73
CA SER A 1095 -28.58 4.96 12.69
C SER A 1095 -29.93 4.71 13.35
N PRO A 1096 -30.10 4.91 14.67
CA PRO A 1096 -31.39 4.85 15.30
C PRO A 1096 -32.32 5.87 14.61
N HIS A 1097 -33.12 5.40 13.65
CA HIS A 1097 -34.08 6.22 12.95
C HIS A 1097 -35.25 6.54 13.89
N LYS A 1098 -35.84 7.72 13.69
CA LYS A 1098 -37.04 8.17 14.41
C LYS A 1098 -38.31 7.36 14.08
N TYR A 1099 -38.22 6.46 13.11
CA TYR A 1099 -39.30 5.59 12.64
C TYR A 1099 -39.04 4.13 13.04
N LEU A 1100 -40.11 3.34 13.22
CA LEU A 1100 -40.06 1.90 13.46
C LEU A 1100 -40.10 1.10 12.15
N ILE A 1101 -40.87 1.60 11.18
CA ILE A 1101 -40.99 1.09 9.82
C ILE A 1101 -40.47 2.17 8.89
N GLU A 1102 -39.62 1.81 7.95
CA GLU A 1102 -39.09 2.72 6.95
C GLU A 1102 -39.37 2.17 5.56
N THR A 1103 -39.60 3.08 4.62
CA THR A 1103 -39.68 2.77 3.20
C THR A 1103 -38.30 2.32 2.72
N ASN A 1104 -38.27 1.44 1.73
CA ASN A 1104 -37.02 0.98 1.14
C ASN A 1104 -36.18 2.20 0.68
N PRO A 1105 -34.95 2.40 1.19
CA PRO A 1105 -34.13 3.58 0.89
C PRO A 1105 -33.90 3.80 -0.59
N ALA A 1106 -33.80 2.70 -1.35
CA ALA A 1106 -33.62 2.74 -2.79
C ALA A 1106 -34.77 3.47 -3.51
N LEU A 1107 -35.96 3.51 -2.91
CA LEU A 1107 -37.12 4.25 -3.41
C LEU A 1107 -37.17 5.68 -2.85
N THR A 1108 -36.90 5.89 -1.55
CA THR A 1108 -37.00 7.22 -0.92
C THR A 1108 -35.93 8.19 -1.39
N ASP A 1109 -34.78 7.69 -1.86
CA ASP A 1109 -33.73 8.53 -2.47
C ASP A 1109 -34.19 9.15 -3.80
N LEU A 1110 -35.24 8.63 -4.44
CA LEU A 1110 -35.76 9.10 -5.73
C LEU A 1110 -36.82 10.19 -5.59
N LYS A 1111 -37.68 10.12 -4.57
CA LYS A 1111 -38.77 11.06 -4.31
C LYS A 1111 -38.93 11.27 -2.82
N GLN A 1112 -38.94 12.53 -2.39
CA GLN A 1112 -39.25 12.88 -1.01
C GLN A 1112 -40.76 12.85 -0.79
N PHE A 1113 -41.19 12.18 0.28
CA PHE A 1113 -42.59 12.05 0.64
C PHE A 1113 -42.92 12.91 1.85
N MET A 1114 -44.02 13.66 1.78
CA MET A 1114 -44.56 14.43 2.90
C MET A 1114 -44.91 13.49 4.08
N SER A 1115 -44.55 13.87 5.29
CA SER A 1115 -44.85 13.11 6.50
C SER A 1115 -45.59 13.96 7.53
N SER A 1116 -45.92 13.35 8.67
CA SER A 1116 -46.44 14.00 9.87
C SER A 1116 -45.51 15.09 10.42
N ASP A 1117 -44.24 15.19 9.94
CA ASP A 1117 -43.38 16.36 10.18
C ASP A 1117 -44.06 17.67 9.75
N TYR A 1118 -44.87 17.62 8.69
CA TYR A 1118 -45.68 18.75 8.23
C TYR A 1118 -46.64 19.25 9.32
N LEU A 1119 -47.41 18.33 9.92
CA LEU A 1119 -48.37 18.64 10.98
C LEU A 1119 -47.65 19.10 12.26
N LEU A 1120 -46.59 18.40 12.68
CA LEU A 1120 -45.83 18.71 13.90
C LEU A 1120 -45.18 20.10 13.81
N GLY A 1121 -44.59 20.43 12.67
CA GLY A 1121 -44.02 21.76 12.42
C GLY A 1121 -45.07 22.87 12.50
N LYS A 1122 -46.28 22.64 11.95
CA LYS A 1122 -47.42 23.58 12.06
C LYS A 1122 -47.93 23.73 13.49
N LEU A 1123 -47.73 22.72 14.33
CA LEU A 1123 -48.08 22.74 15.76
C LEU A 1123 -46.96 23.31 16.65
N GLY A 1124 -45.86 23.78 16.07
CA GLY A 1124 -44.72 24.37 16.80
C GLY A 1124 -43.86 23.36 17.54
N TYR A 1125 -43.98 22.07 17.22
CA TYR A 1125 -43.20 20.99 17.83
C TYR A 1125 -42.03 20.60 16.91
N ASN A 1126 -40.82 20.53 17.45
CA ASN A 1126 -39.65 20.08 16.68
C ASN A 1126 -39.77 18.57 16.41
N PRO A 1127 -39.89 18.13 15.14
CA PRO A 1127 -40.11 16.71 14.83
C PRO A 1127 -38.95 15.79 15.25
N ASP A 1128 -37.75 16.33 15.46
CA ASP A 1128 -36.58 15.58 15.92
C ASP A 1128 -36.65 15.21 17.42
N ASP A 1129 -37.47 15.91 18.20
CA ASP A 1129 -37.68 15.65 19.64
C ASP A 1129 -38.81 14.63 19.90
N SER A 1130 -39.47 14.14 18.84
CA SER A 1130 -40.60 13.20 18.92
C SER A 1130 -40.21 11.79 19.38
N ALA A 1131 -41.12 11.10 20.08
CA ALA A 1131 -41.00 9.67 20.32
C ALA A 1131 -40.97 8.88 18.99
N LYS A 1132 -40.40 7.66 19.00
CA LYS A 1132 -40.35 6.81 17.80
C LYS A 1132 -41.74 6.65 17.18
N ARG A 1133 -41.86 7.01 15.90
CA ARG A 1133 -43.10 6.94 15.11
C ARG A 1133 -43.23 5.60 14.40
N LEU A 1134 -44.46 5.26 14.03
CA LEU A 1134 -44.76 3.98 13.38
C LEU A 1134 -44.07 3.86 12.01
N GLY A 1135 -44.11 4.89 11.17
CA GLY A 1135 -43.34 4.89 9.93
C GLY A 1135 -43.03 6.27 9.34
N ASP A 1136 -42.34 6.27 8.20
CA ASP A 1136 -41.92 7.47 7.46
C ASP A 1136 -43.01 8.02 6.51
N GLY A 1137 -42.72 9.10 5.79
CA GLY A 1137 -43.75 9.84 5.03
C GLY A 1137 -44.50 9.01 4.01
N PHE A 1138 -43.83 8.14 3.25
CA PHE A 1138 -44.51 7.28 2.28
C PHE A 1138 -45.36 6.21 2.98
N TYR A 1139 -44.84 5.59 4.05
CA TYR A 1139 -45.61 4.62 4.83
C TYR A 1139 -46.86 5.25 5.47
N GLU A 1140 -46.75 6.48 6.00
CA GLU A 1140 -47.89 7.21 6.56
C GLU A 1140 -48.94 7.59 5.50
N GLN A 1141 -48.51 8.01 4.31
CA GLN A 1141 -49.42 8.25 3.18
C GLN A 1141 -50.14 6.97 2.75
N TYR A 1142 -49.41 5.86 2.64
CA TYR A 1142 -49.99 4.54 2.32
C TYR A 1142 -51.02 4.10 3.36
N LEU A 1143 -50.72 4.28 4.66
CA LEU A 1143 -51.68 4.00 5.74
C LEU A 1143 -52.98 4.79 5.60
N ILE A 1144 -52.87 6.08 5.27
CA ILE A 1144 -54.04 6.95 5.08
C ILE A 1144 -54.81 6.53 3.83
N GLN A 1145 -54.13 6.24 2.73
CA GLN A 1145 -54.76 5.71 1.52
C GLN A 1145 -55.57 4.45 1.83
N GLN A 1146 -54.97 3.47 2.52
CA GLN A 1146 -55.66 2.24 2.92
C GLN A 1146 -56.88 2.52 3.79
N ALA A 1147 -56.78 3.46 4.74
CA ALA A 1147 -57.90 3.85 5.59
C ALA A 1147 -59.03 4.57 4.83
N VAL A 1148 -58.69 5.42 3.85
CA VAL A 1148 -59.66 6.14 3.01
C VAL A 1148 -60.38 5.16 2.09
N VAL A 1149 -59.67 4.25 1.44
CA VAL A 1149 -60.25 3.18 0.61
C VAL A 1149 -61.18 2.31 1.44
N ALA A 1150 -60.75 1.87 2.63
CA ALA A 1150 -61.56 1.03 3.51
C ALA A 1150 -62.85 1.72 3.98
N ARG A 1151 -62.85 3.05 4.13
CA ARG A 1151 -64.03 3.81 4.64
C ARG A 1151 -64.98 4.29 3.57
N THR A 1152 -64.42 4.81 2.48
CA THR A 1152 -65.20 5.53 1.46
C THR A 1152 -65.45 4.66 0.24
N GLY A 1153 -64.75 3.54 0.12
CA GLY A 1153 -64.62 2.80 -1.13
C GLY A 1153 -63.72 3.51 -2.13
N GLN A 1154 -63.42 4.80 -1.96
CA GLN A 1154 -62.68 5.68 -2.88
C GLN A 1154 -61.18 5.75 -2.59
N ARG A 1155 -60.34 5.84 -3.62
CA ARG A 1155 -58.88 6.10 -3.45
C ARG A 1155 -58.63 7.50 -2.87
N PHE A 1156 -59.40 8.49 -3.30
CA PHE A 1156 -59.29 9.88 -2.89
C PHE A 1156 -60.63 10.43 -2.44
N LEU A 1157 -60.61 11.41 -1.54
CA LEU A 1157 -61.77 12.24 -1.26
C LEU A 1157 -62.07 13.15 -2.46
N GLU A 1158 -63.35 13.48 -2.64
CA GLU A 1158 -63.84 14.28 -3.76
C GLU A 1158 -63.02 15.57 -3.95
N GLY A 1159 -62.55 15.80 -5.19
CA GLY A 1159 -61.74 16.98 -5.56
C GLY A 1159 -60.22 16.84 -5.37
N LEU A 1160 -59.73 15.72 -4.85
CA LEU A 1160 -58.30 15.44 -4.68
C LEU A 1160 -57.80 14.42 -5.72
N THR A 1161 -56.56 14.57 -6.16
CA THR A 1161 -55.99 13.76 -7.27
C THR A 1161 -54.62 13.15 -6.97
N SER A 1162 -54.13 13.23 -5.73
CA SER A 1162 -52.87 12.60 -5.32
C SER A 1162 -52.83 12.25 -3.83
N ASP A 1163 -51.99 11.27 -3.47
CA ASP A 1163 -51.81 10.82 -2.08
C ASP A 1163 -51.22 11.93 -1.20
N GLU A 1164 -50.32 12.76 -1.75
CA GLU A 1164 -49.78 13.94 -1.06
C GLU A 1164 -50.86 15.01 -0.81
N ALA A 1165 -51.71 15.29 -1.80
CA ALA A 1165 -52.79 16.26 -1.64
C ALA A 1165 -53.82 15.80 -0.61
N MET A 1166 -54.14 14.50 -0.60
CA MET A 1166 -55.00 13.87 0.40
C MET A 1166 -54.40 13.95 1.80
N PHE A 1167 -53.13 13.58 1.95
CA PHE A 1167 -52.42 13.68 3.23
C PHE A 1167 -52.45 15.11 3.76
N ARG A 1168 -52.06 16.07 2.92
CA ARG A 1168 -52.06 17.50 3.30
C ARG A 1168 -53.45 18.00 3.66
N TYR A 1169 -54.47 17.69 2.86
CA TYR A 1169 -55.86 18.10 3.11
C TYR A 1169 -56.35 17.61 4.48
N LEU A 1170 -56.05 16.36 4.84
CA LEU A 1170 -56.44 15.80 6.14
C LEU A 1170 -55.68 16.47 7.29
N MET A 1171 -54.38 16.75 7.13
CA MET A 1171 -53.58 17.44 8.15
C MET A 1171 -54.00 18.90 8.35
N ASP A 1172 -54.29 19.63 7.27
CA ASP A 1172 -54.78 21.02 7.33
C ASP A 1172 -56.15 21.09 8.02
N ASN A 1173 -57.06 20.16 7.71
CA ASN A 1173 -58.36 20.06 8.40
C ASN A 1173 -58.23 19.73 9.89
N ALA A 1174 -57.25 18.89 10.26
CA ALA A 1174 -56.98 18.60 11.67
C ALA A 1174 -56.51 19.84 12.44
N ILE A 1175 -55.65 20.68 11.85
CA ILE A 1175 -55.20 21.95 12.44
C ILE A 1175 -56.38 22.91 12.57
N ALA A 1176 -57.15 23.11 11.49
CA ALA A 1176 -58.31 23.99 11.50
C ALA A 1176 -59.33 23.58 12.57
N SER A 1177 -59.57 22.27 12.74
CA SER A 1177 -60.43 21.73 13.79
C SER A 1177 -59.87 21.98 15.20
N LYS A 1178 -58.55 21.83 15.39
CA LYS A 1178 -57.88 22.13 16.67
C LYS A 1178 -57.98 23.62 17.03
N ASP A 1179 -57.81 24.52 16.07
CA ASP A 1179 -57.94 25.97 16.30
C ASP A 1179 -59.38 26.35 16.64
N ALA A 1180 -60.37 25.80 15.93
CA ALA A 1180 -61.79 26.01 16.23
C ALA A 1180 -62.19 25.47 17.62
N LEU A 1181 -61.58 24.36 18.06
CA LEU A 1181 -61.84 23.73 19.35
C LEU A 1181 -60.90 24.21 20.48
N ASN A 1182 -59.98 25.15 20.19
CA ASN A 1182 -59.01 25.73 21.12
C ASN A 1182 -58.15 24.68 21.87
N LEU A 1183 -57.72 23.61 21.18
CA LEU A 1183 -57.00 22.48 21.78
C LEU A 1183 -55.48 22.76 21.86
N SER A 1184 -54.87 22.54 23.04
CA SER A 1184 -53.41 22.67 23.27
C SER A 1184 -52.68 21.32 23.19
N LEU A 1185 -51.44 21.31 22.68
CA LEU A 1185 -50.56 20.13 22.77
C LEU A 1185 -50.17 19.87 24.23
N GLY A 1186 -50.43 18.68 24.76
CA GLY A 1186 -50.07 18.31 26.14
C GLY A 1186 -48.59 17.95 26.28
N VAL A 1187 -47.92 18.49 27.31
CA VAL A 1187 -46.55 18.08 27.72
C VAL A 1187 -46.60 16.85 28.64
N GLY A 1188 -45.67 15.92 28.45
CA GLY A 1188 -45.57 14.67 29.19
C GLY A 1188 -45.31 14.83 30.70
N PHE A 1189 -45.92 13.95 31.49
CA PHE A 1189 -45.78 13.88 32.95
C PHE A 1189 -44.33 13.60 33.39
N SER A 1190 -43.83 14.32 34.41
CA SER A 1190 -42.47 14.13 34.93
C SER A 1190 -42.36 12.85 35.78
N MET A 1191 -41.15 12.27 35.76
CA MET A 1191 -40.79 10.97 36.34
C MET A 1191 -40.98 10.85 37.87
N THR A 1192 -41.32 11.94 38.56
CA THR A 1192 -41.45 11.99 40.01
C THR A 1192 -42.75 11.35 40.54
N TYR A 1193 -43.79 11.22 39.71
CA TYR A 1193 -45.06 10.58 40.13
C TYR A 1193 -45.08 9.04 39.93
N ALA A 1194 -44.25 8.49 39.03
CA ALA A 1194 -44.24 7.06 38.70
C ALA A 1194 -43.61 6.16 39.80
N ARG A 1195 -42.82 6.73 40.72
CA ARG A 1195 -42.13 5.96 41.78
C ARG A 1195 -43.03 5.54 42.94
N ARG A 1196 -44.28 6.01 43.03
CA ARG A 1196 -45.17 5.70 44.18
C ARG A 1196 -45.94 4.38 44.05
N TRP A 1197 -45.88 3.70 42.91
CA TRP A 1197 -46.68 2.48 42.64
C TRP A 1197 -45.87 1.17 42.46
N ALA A 1198 -44.53 1.22 42.44
CA ALA A 1198 -43.69 0.06 42.11
C ALA A 1198 -42.94 -0.53 43.33
N GLY A 1199 -43.65 -0.87 44.40
CA GLY A 1199 -43.06 -1.42 45.62
C GLY A 1199 -43.74 -2.71 46.12
N LYS A 1200 -43.59 -3.83 45.39
CA LYS A 1200 -43.57 -5.23 45.90
C LYS A 1200 -43.40 -6.24 44.74
N LYS A 1201 -42.21 -6.86 44.64
CA LYS A 1201 -41.96 -8.18 43.99
C LYS A 1201 -42.26 -9.30 45.03
N PRO A 1202 -42.35 -10.63 44.72
CA PRO A 1202 -41.90 -11.35 43.50
C PRO A 1202 -42.79 -12.53 43.01
N ARG A 1203 -42.63 -12.94 41.74
CA ARG A 1203 -42.28 -14.30 41.23
C ARG A 1203 -42.87 -14.57 39.85
N ALA A 1204 -42.01 -15.13 39.01
CA ALA A 1204 -42.22 -15.43 37.61
C ALA A 1204 -43.01 -16.73 37.41
N THR A 1205 -44.02 -16.67 36.54
CA THR A 1205 -44.45 -17.74 35.63
C THR A 1205 -45.19 -17.09 34.48
N CYS A 1206 -44.65 -17.22 33.26
CA CYS A 1206 -45.28 -16.74 32.04
C CYS A 1206 -46.59 -17.49 31.80
N ARG A 1207 -47.71 -16.76 31.79
CA ARG A 1207 -48.91 -17.12 31.04
C ARG A 1207 -49.45 -15.84 30.41
N ALA A 1208 -49.54 -15.86 29.09
CA ALA A 1208 -50.10 -14.80 28.28
C ALA A 1208 -51.56 -14.54 28.68
N SER A 1209 -51.88 -13.31 29.04
CA SER A 1209 -53.23 -12.78 29.04
C SER A 1209 -53.20 -11.31 28.62
N THR A 1210 -53.93 -11.07 27.54
CA THR A 1210 -54.41 -9.83 26.98
C THR A 1210 -54.75 -8.74 28.02
N GLY A 1211 -54.30 -7.52 27.75
CA GLY A 1211 -54.61 -6.32 28.53
C GLY A 1211 -54.41 -5.07 27.69
N VAL A 1212 -55.43 -4.74 26.92
CA VAL A 1212 -55.54 -3.54 26.08
C VAL A 1212 -55.57 -2.29 26.98
N GLY A 1213 -54.54 -1.46 26.90
CA GLY A 1213 -54.55 -0.10 27.41
C GLY A 1213 -55.00 0.85 26.30
N ARG A 1214 -56.19 1.42 26.46
CA ARG A 1214 -56.70 2.54 25.66
C ARG A 1214 -55.79 3.76 25.80
N THR A 1215 -55.36 4.30 24.67
CA THR A 1215 -55.30 5.74 24.33
C THR A 1215 -55.30 5.86 22.83
#